data_AF-A0AAD8WXE4-F1
#
_entry.id   AF-A0AAD8WXE4-F1
#
_cell.length_a   1.000
_cell.length_b   1.000
_cell.length_c   1.000
_cell.angle_alpha   90.00
_cell.angle_beta   90.00
_cell.angle_gamma   90.00
#
_symmetry.space_group_name_H-M   'P 1'
#
loop_
_entity.id
_entity.type
_entity.pdbx_description
1 polymer ?
#
loop_
_entity_poly.entity_id
_entity_poly.type
_entity_poly.pdbx_seq_one_letter_code
_entity_poly.pdbx_strand_id
1 'polypeptide(L)'
;MAYAMLDAVLATSPRRVPHVCVYICALHGHQRTHTHTLPLPFPLRAQSSRETKLARHDAQYAHHWHRRHGVLRHAGGRGHPRPLRPGVRGHPHPRRAGLRGRPAARVPRRRPARHGAPAGDAAALRRRRASAVRPRHEVRPRGRLDVRASAAGHRGPHRGDHRPRRPQEDGHKRAQLRRQGLHGKHLIRVRTCKPNVHAFEGKKILKRDTGRTWQADFEDALAPTWENLMRGQVNLRDAVAGTITFRDAARGGRLYKLDERTAKLFVRPRGWHLPEAHVFIDGEPAIGCLVDFGLYFFHSHAAFRAGQGAGFGPFFYLPKMEHSREARIWNGVFERAERVAGIERGSIRATVLVETLPAVFQMDEILHELRDHSAGLNCGRWDYIFSYVKTFRAHPDRLLPDRALVGMAQHFMRSYSHLLIRTCHRRQVHAMGGMAAQIPIKDDAAANEAALELVRGDKLREVRAGHDGTWAAHPGLIPAIREVFEGHLGGKPNQINAAAPPVDAAAITEEDLIQPPRGARTVEGLRLNTRVGVQYLAAWLGGSGSVPLYNLMEDAATAEISRVQNWQWLRHGATLDAGGVAVRATPELLARVVEEEMARVRAEVGAERFRRGRYAEAGKIFSRQCVAPELDDFLTLDAYGLIVVHHPRAPASKL
;
A
#
# COMPACT_ATOMS: atom_id res chain seq x y z
N MET A 1 -8.35 -23.33 -5.92
CA MET A 1 -6.92 -23.00 -6.08
C MET A 1 -6.60 -21.60 -5.56
N ALA A 2 -7.19 -20.50 -6.06
CA ALA A 2 -7.00 -19.15 -5.50
C ALA A 2 -7.23 -19.08 -3.98
N TYR A 3 -8.38 -19.59 -3.49
CA TYR A 3 -8.65 -19.77 -2.06
C TYR A 3 -7.59 -20.60 -1.34
N ALA A 4 -7.05 -21.66 -1.97
CA ALA A 4 -6.05 -22.51 -1.35
C ALA A 4 -4.65 -21.86 -1.31
N MET A 5 -4.34 -20.93 -2.22
CA MET A 5 -3.14 -20.08 -2.12
C MET A 5 -3.33 -18.96 -1.10
N LEU A 6 -4.51 -18.33 -1.05
CA LEU A 6 -4.83 -17.34 -0.02
C LEU A 6 -4.80 -18.00 1.36
N ASP A 7 -5.51 -19.11 1.59
CA ASP A 7 -5.39 -19.94 2.81
C ASP A 7 -3.94 -20.36 3.05
N ALA A 8 -3.19 -20.82 2.04
CA ALA A 8 -1.81 -21.24 2.27
C ALA A 8 -0.85 -20.11 2.68
N VAL A 9 -1.15 -18.84 2.32
CA VAL A 9 -0.42 -17.63 2.73
C VAL A 9 -0.94 -17.09 4.08
N LEU A 10 -2.25 -17.17 4.32
CA LEU A 10 -2.96 -16.61 5.47
C LEU A 10 -3.01 -17.56 6.69
N ALA A 11 -2.88 -18.88 6.50
CA ALA A 11 -2.77 -19.89 7.56
C ALA A 11 -1.45 -19.83 8.35
N THR A 12 -0.76 -18.68 8.30
CA THR A 12 0.25 -18.26 9.27
C THR A 12 -0.38 -17.77 10.58
N SER A 13 -1.70 -17.57 10.63
CA SER A 13 -2.48 -17.38 11.87
C SER A 13 -2.60 -18.67 12.70
N PRO A 14 -2.38 -18.66 14.03
CA PRO A 14 -2.25 -19.88 14.85
C PRO A 14 -3.58 -20.55 15.27
N ARG A 15 -4.69 -20.36 14.54
CA ARG A 15 -5.98 -21.02 14.81
C ARG A 15 -6.61 -21.55 13.52
N ARG A 16 -7.12 -22.79 13.56
CA ARG A 16 -7.74 -23.50 12.42
C ARG A 16 -9.25 -23.63 12.62
N VAL A 17 -10.08 -23.17 11.68
CA VAL A 17 -11.36 -23.81 11.27
C VAL A 17 -11.63 -23.41 9.80
N PRO A 18 -12.07 -24.32 8.89
CA PRO A 18 -12.17 -23.99 7.46
C PRO A 18 -13.59 -23.59 7.00
N HIS A 19 -13.94 -22.30 7.03
CA HIS A 19 -15.14 -21.78 6.33
C HIS A 19 -14.95 -20.34 5.81
N VAL A 20 -14.53 -20.19 4.55
CA VAL A 20 -14.49 -18.89 3.85
C VAL A 20 -15.58 -18.84 2.78
N CYS A 21 -16.42 -17.80 2.81
CA CYS A 21 -17.62 -17.73 1.97
C CYS A 21 -17.37 -16.96 0.66
N VAL A 22 -17.61 -17.65 -0.46
CA VAL A 22 -17.61 -17.24 -1.89
C VAL A 22 -17.67 -15.73 -2.20
N TYR A 23 -16.62 -15.20 -2.89
CA TYR A 23 -16.67 -14.10 -3.87
C TYR A 23 -15.39 -14.07 -4.75
N ILE A 24 -15.15 -15.12 -5.57
CA ILE A 24 -14.05 -15.11 -6.57
C ILE A 24 -14.51 -15.53 -8.00
N CYS A 25 -15.66 -16.19 -8.18
CA CYS A 25 -16.06 -16.73 -9.48
C CYS A 25 -16.72 -15.76 -10.48
N ALA A 26 -17.05 -14.52 -10.10
CA ALA A 26 -17.86 -13.60 -10.91
C ALA A 26 -17.09 -12.79 -11.98
N LEU A 27 -15.86 -13.17 -12.33
CA LEU A 27 -15.02 -12.47 -13.33
C LEU A 27 -14.77 -13.28 -14.62
N HIS A 28 -15.44 -14.43 -14.79
CA HIS A 28 -15.45 -15.18 -16.05
C HIS A 28 -16.88 -15.26 -16.59
N GLY A 29 -17.17 -14.55 -17.69
CA GLY A 29 -18.35 -14.80 -18.51
C GLY A 29 -19.35 -13.65 -18.66
N HIS A 30 -19.02 -12.66 -19.49
CA HIS A 30 -20.04 -11.92 -20.26
C HIS A 30 -19.45 -11.39 -21.58
N GLN A 31 -19.22 -12.31 -22.53
CA GLN A 31 -19.40 -11.99 -23.95
C GLN A 31 -20.75 -12.53 -24.37
N ARG A 32 -21.68 -11.64 -24.71
CA ARG A 32 -22.91 -12.01 -25.42
C ARG A 32 -22.58 -12.02 -26.92
N THR A 33 -22.44 -13.21 -27.50
CA THR A 33 -22.43 -13.37 -28.95
C THR A 33 -23.88 -13.39 -29.44
N HIS A 34 -24.25 -12.44 -30.30
CA HIS A 34 -25.50 -12.52 -31.04
C HIS A 34 -25.34 -13.54 -32.17
N THR A 35 -26.19 -14.55 -32.18
CA THR A 35 -26.28 -15.55 -33.24
C THR A 35 -27.08 -15.01 -34.42
N HIS A 36 -26.46 -14.95 -35.60
CA HIS A 36 -27.15 -15.02 -36.88
C HIS A 36 -26.62 -16.20 -37.69
N THR A 37 -27.49 -16.77 -38.51
CA THR A 37 -27.42 -18.16 -38.97
C THR A 37 -27.24 -18.26 -40.49
N LEU A 38 -26.62 -19.37 -40.94
CA LEU A 38 -26.59 -19.91 -42.33
C LEU A 38 -25.64 -19.20 -43.34
N PRO A 39 -25.20 -19.90 -44.42
CA PRO A 39 -24.78 -21.32 -44.47
C PRO A 39 -23.44 -21.55 -45.21
N LEU A 40 -22.90 -22.79 -45.14
CA LEU A 40 -21.72 -23.27 -45.90
C LEU A 40 -22.08 -23.71 -47.34
N PRO A 41 -21.08 -23.82 -48.23
CA PRO A 41 -20.72 -25.18 -48.70
C PRO A 41 -19.20 -25.49 -48.89
N PHE A 42 -18.81 -26.71 -48.50
CA PHE A 42 -17.89 -27.74 -49.11
C PHE A 42 -16.85 -27.38 -50.23
N PRO A 43 -15.80 -28.21 -50.49
CA PRO A 43 -14.95 -29.04 -49.61
C PRO A 43 -13.45 -29.20 -50.05
N LEU A 44 -12.75 -30.21 -49.49
CA LEU A 44 -11.41 -30.77 -49.86
C LEU A 44 -10.20 -29.95 -49.35
N ARG A 45 -9.04 -30.53 -48.98
CA ARG A 45 -8.46 -31.87 -49.28
C ARG A 45 -7.69 -32.42 -48.05
N ALA A 46 -7.52 -33.73 -47.97
CA ALA A 46 -6.70 -34.37 -46.92
C ALA A 46 -5.21 -34.46 -47.31
N GLN A 47 -4.31 -34.47 -46.33
CA GLN A 47 -3.01 -35.16 -46.40
C GLN A 47 -2.54 -35.57 -45.01
N SER A 48 -1.67 -36.59 -44.94
CA SER A 48 -1.51 -37.43 -43.74
C SER A 48 -0.06 -37.84 -43.46
N SER A 49 0.30 -37.85 -42.17
CA SER A 49 1.42 -38.57 -41.51
C SER A 49 1.24 -38.25 -40.00
N ARG A 50 1.14 -39.15 -39.00
CA ARG A 50 1.86 -40.41 -38.68
C ARG A 50 3.38 -40.25 -38.74
N GLU A 51 4.18 -40.45 -37.68
CA GLU A 51 3.95 -40.71 -36.24
C GLU A 51 5.25 -40.31 -35.47
N THR A 52 5.49 -40.40 -34.15
CA THR A 52 4.92 -41.22 -33.06
C THR A 52 5.14 -40.58 -31.66
N LYS A 53 4.33 -40.98 -30.66
CA LYS A 53 4.62 -41.09 -29.21
C LYS A 53 5.56 -40.04 -28.53
N LEU A 54 4.96 -39.08 -27.85
CA LEU A 54 5.35 -38.77 -26.45
C LEU A 54 4.07 -38.77 -25.57
N ALA A 55 4.08 -39.57 -24.51
CA ALA A 55 2.93 -39.79 -23.62
C ALA A 55 2.59 -38.50 -22.82
N ARG A 56 1.33 -38.08 -22.73
CA ARG A 56 0.31 -38.62 -21.80
C ARG A 56 0.85 -38.79 -20.36
N HIS A 57 0.94 -37.70 -19.60
CA HIS A 57 1.29 -37.75 -18.17
C HIS A 57 0.61 -36.67 -17.29
N ASP A 58 -0.60 -36.21 -17.66
CA ASP A 58 -1.32 -35.11 -16.95
C ASP A 58 -2.82 -35.39 -16.72
N ALA A 59 -3.20 -36.66 -16.53
CA ALA A 59 -4.60 -37.04 -16.31
C ALA A 59 -4.80 -38.19 -15.30
N GLN A 60 -4.14 -38.14 -14.13
CA GLN A 60 -4.36 -39.15 -13.08
C GLN A 60 -4.19 -38.70 -11.61
N TYR A 61 -4.39 -37.42 -11.32
CA TYR A 61 -4.41 -36.89 -9.93
C TYR A 61 -5.79 -36.36 -9.51
N ALA A 62 -6.81 -37.22 -9.59
CA ALA A 62 -8.16 -36.91 -9.12
C ALA A 62 -8.93 -38.13 -8.53
N HIS A 63 -8.25 -39.22 -8.13
CA HIS A 63 -8.96 -40.39 -7.57
C HIS A 63 -8.19 -41.26 -6.57
N HIS A 64 -7.51 -40.66 -5.58
CA HIS A 64 -7.01 -41.40 -4.41
C HIS A 64 -6.91 -40.54 -3.13
N TRP A 65 -8.04 -40.29 -2.46
CA TRP A 65 -8.05 -39.66 -1.12
C TRP A 65 -9.23 -40.07 -0.20
N HIS A 66 -9.75 -41.30 -0.35
CA HIS A 66 -10.85 -41.79 0.50
C HIS A 66 -10.73 -43.25 0.99
N ARG A 67 -9.52 -43.83 1.00
CA ARG A 67 -9.25 -45.15 1.63
C ARG A 67 -7.92 -45.16 2.42
N ARG A 68 -7.94 -44.54 3.59
CA ARG A 68 -7.15 -44.85 4.80
C ARG A 68 -7.89 -44.20 5.97
N HIS A 69 -7.76 -44.75 7.17
CA HIS A 69 -8.59 -44.46 8.35
C HIS A 69 -10.01 -45.05 8.31
N GLY A 70 -10.07 -46.38 8.35
CA GLY A 70 -11.10 -47.06 9.13
C GLY A 70 -10.41 -47.97 10.14
N VAL A 71 -10.74 -47.82 11.43
CA VAL A 71 -10.99 -48.88 12.43
C VAL A 71 -11.28 -48.18 13.77
N LEU A 72 -12.51 -48.34 14.27
CA LEU A 72 -12.81 -48.72 15.66
C LEU A 72 -14.27 -49.17 15.74
N ARG A 73 -14.49 -50.46 16.02
CA ARG A 73 -15.75 -51.04 16.55
C ARG A 73 -15.77 -50.83 18.08
N HIS A 74 -16.77 -51.07 18.94
CA HIS A 74 -18.13 -51.66 18.97
C HIS A 74 -18.88 -50.95 20.16
N ALA A 75 -20.20 -50.98 20.39
CA ALA A 75 -21.37 -51.53 19.69
C ALA A 75 -22.47 -50.41 19.67
N GLY A 76 -23.78 -50.55 19.97
CA GLY A 76 -24.70 -51.68 20.25
C GLY A 76 -25.98 -51.18 20.96
N GLY A 77 -27.18 -51.43 20.41
CA GLY A 77 -28.46 -51.05 21.02
C GLY A 77 -29.60 -50.93 20.00
N ARG A 78 -30.74 -51.61 20.24
CA ARG A 78 -31.87 -51.76 19.29
C ARG A 78 -33.03 -50.82 19.64
N GLY A 79 -33.91 -50.48 18.67
CA GLY A 79 -35.24 -49.90 18.98
C GLY A 79 -35.90 -49.04 17.89
N HIS A 80 -36.68 -49.66 17.01
CA HIS A 80 -37.72 -49.04 16.16
C HIS A 80 -39.12 -49.51 16.68
N PRO A 81 -40.29 -48.97 16.24
CA PRO A 81 -40.57 -47.80 15.38
C PRO A 81 -41.77 -46.87 15.81
N ARG A 82 -41.99 -45.83 14.98
CA ARG A 82 -43.24 -45.09 14.57
C ARG A 82 -44.64 -45.67 14.90
N PRO A 83 -45.75 -44.87 14.97
CA PRO A 83 -46.36 -44.07 13.86
C PRO A 83 -46.98 -42.68 14.22
N LEU A 84 -46.85 -41.61 13.39
CA LEU A 84 -47.69 -41.12 12.26
C LEU A 84 -49.10 -40.48 12.56
N ARG A 85 -49.16 -39.13 12.52
CA ARG A 85 -50.16 -38.24 11.82
C ARG A 85 -51.67 -38.30 12.23
N PRO A 86 -52.56 -37.39 11.74
CA PRO A 86 -52.40 -35.99 11.24
C PRO A 86 -53.47 -34.96 11.75
N GLY A 87 -53.22 -33.65 11.55
CA GLY A 87 -54.14 -32.82 10.75
C GLY A 87 -55.11 -31.75 11.37
N VAL A 88 -54.98 -30.51 10.82
CA VAL A 88 -56.08 -29.67 10.25
C VAL A 88 -56.91 -28.69 11.14
N ARG A 89 -56.60 -27.39 10.96
CA ARG A 89 -57.44 -26.15 10.82
C ARG A 89 -58.50 -25.74 11.88
N GLY A 90 -58.59 -24.42 12.13
CA GLY A 90 -59.87 -23.75 12.49
C GLY A 90 -59.78 -22.40 13.24
N HIS A 91 -59.77 -21.28 12.53
CA HIS A 91 -60.22 -19.95 13.04
C HIS A 91 -61.75 -19.85 12.87
N PRO A 92 -62.53 -19.06 13.66
CA PRO A 92 -62.52 -17.59 13.53
C PRO A 92 -62.92 -16.72 14.78
N HIS A 93 -62.89 -15.40 14.59
CA HIS A 93 -63.48 -14.37 15.46
C HIS A 93 -65.01 -14.27 15.30
N PRO A 94 -65.74 -13.66 16.27
CA PRO A 94 -66.35 -12.34 16.00
C PRO A 94 -66.29 -11.33 17.17
N ARG A 95 -67.11 -10.27 17.14
CA ARG A 95 -67.01 -8.98 17.87
C ARG A 95 -68.30 -8.59 18.63
N ARG A 96 -68.17 -7.69 19.64
CA ARG A 96 -69.16 -6.67 20.13
C ARG A 96 -70.45 -7.21 20.83
N ALA A 97 -71.17 -6.47 21.70
CA ALA A 97 -70.90 -5.22 22.47
C ALA A 97 -71.97 -4.93 23.57
N GLY A 98 -71.62 -4.11 24.57
CA GLY A 98 -72.54 -3.27 25.40
C GLY A 98 -73.15 -3.90 26.66
N LEU A 99 -73.74 -3.14 27.60
CA LEU A 99 -73.59 -1.71 27.99
C LEU A 99 -74.35 -1.41 29.31
N ARG A 100 -73.85 -0.46 30.14
CA ARG A 100 -74.50 0.27 31.27
C ARG A 100 -74.66 -0.40 32.65
N GLY A 101 -74.39 0.40 33.70
CA GLY A 101 -74.64 0.11 35.12
C GLY A 101 -73.74 0.93 36.07
N ARG A 102 -74.29 1.97 36.73
CA ARG A 102 -73.64 2.91 37.70
C ARG A 102 -74.53 2.96 38.97
N PRO A 103 -74.16 3.64 40.08
CA PRO A 103 -72.84 3.99 40.64
C PRO A 103 -72.75 3.78 42.19
N ALA A 104 -71.55 3.92 42.79
CA ALA A 104 -71.37 4.41 44.18
C ALA A 104 -69.92 4.94 44.35
N ALA A 105 -69.66 5.78 45.37
CA ALA A 105 -68.45 6.60 45.45
C ALA A 105 -67.60 6.36 46.72
N ARG A 106 -66.27 6.52 46.59
CA ARG A 106 -65.42 7.38 47.47
C ARG A 106 -64.01 7.57 46.90
N VAL A 107 -63.24 8.47 47.51
CA VAL A 107 -62.09 9.22 46.94
C VAL A 107 -60.82 8.94 47.76
N PRO A 108 -59.61 8.90 47.16
CA PRO A 108 -58.65 9.98 47.41
C PRO A 108 -57.96 10.61 46.17
N ARG A 109 -57.75 11.92 46.33
CA ARG A 109 -57.17 12.97 45.48
C ARG A 109 -55.91 12.67 44.63
N ARG A 110 -56.10 12.97 43.33
CA ARG A 110 -55.17 13.35 42.24
C ARG A 110 -53.82 14.01 42.61
N ARG A 111 -52.77 13.63 41.86
CA ARG A 111 -51.94 14.57 41.07
C ARG A 111 -52.53 14.73 39.66
N PRO A 112 -52.38 15.88 38.98
CA PRO A 112 -52.53 15.95 37.53
C PRO A 112 -51.26 16.47 36.83
N ALA A 113 -50.81 15.74 35.82
CA ALA A 113 -50.04 16.34 34.72
C ALA A 113 -51.00 17.02 33.73
N ARG A 114 -50.49 17.91 32.87
CA ARG A 114 -51.11 18.22 31.58
C ARG A 114 -50.07 18.10 30.47
N HIS A 115 -50.52 17.57 29.34
CA HIS A 115 -49.74 17.33 28.14
C HIS A 115 -49.57 18.59 27.28
N GLY A 116 -48.50 18.60 26.49
CA GLY A 116 -48.39 19.35 25.25
C GLY A 116 -47.28 18.74 24.40
N ALA A 117 -47.65 17.97 23.36
CA ALA A 117 -46.73 17.60 22.29
C ALA A 117 -46.77 18.68 21.18
N PRO A 118 -45.73 18.80 20.37
CA PRO A 118 -45.86 18.18 19.04
C PRO A 118 -44.62 17.40 18.60
N ALA A 119 -44.70 16.84 17.38
CA ALA A 119 -43.79 15.84 16.85
C ALA A 119 -42.54 16.40 16.15
N GLY A 120 -41.53 15.53 16.00
CA GLY A 120 -40.51 15.63 14.96
C GLY A 120 -39.08 15.74 15.47
N ASP A 121 -38.32 14.63 15.43
CA ASP A 121 -37.15 14.57 14.54
C ASP A 121 -36.64 13.13 14.34
N ALA A 122 -36.64 12.64 13.10
CA ALA A 122 -36.11 11.31 12.75
C ALA A 122 -34.56 11.29 12.59
N ALA A 123 -33.90 12.44 12.74
CA ALA A 123 -32.44 12.56 12.62
C ALA A 123 -31.64 12.05 13.84
N ALA A 124 -32.24 12.02 15.03
CA ALA A 124 -31.53 11.72 16.29
C ALA A 124 -31.16 10.22 16.46
N LEU A 125 -31.99 9.31 15.94
CA LEU A 125 -31.82 7.86 16.20
C LEU A 125 -30.77 7.19 15.30
N ARG A 126 -30.39 7.79 14.17
CA ARG A 126 -29.33 7.27 13.28
C ARG A 126 -27.91 7.50 13.81
N ARG A 127 -27.68 8.47 14.69
CA ARG A 127 -26.33 8.81 15.19
C ARG A 127 -25.81 7.86 16.29
N ARG A 128 -26.67 7.07 16.96
CA ARG A 128 -26.26 6.17 18.05
C ARG A 128 -25.83 4.75 17.63
N ARG A 129 -25.89 4.39 16.34
CA ARG A 129 -25.34 3.12 15.82
C ARG A 129 -24.00 3.23 15.09
N ALA A 130 -23.46 4.44 14.90
CA ALA A 130 -22.21 4.66 14.17
C ALA A 130 -20.95 4.78 15.06
N SER A 131 -21.10 4.80 16.39
CA SER A 131 -19.98 5.06 17.33
C SER A 131 -19.64 3.87 18.24
N ALA A 132 -20.16 2.67 17.94
CA ALA A 132 -20.02 1.47 18.77
C ALA A 132 -19.22 0.32 18.11
N VAL A 133 -18.45 0.61 17.05
CA VAL A 133 -17.53 -0.34 16.42
C VAL A 133 -16.11 0.27 16.41
N ARG A 134 -15.49 0.32 17.60
CA ARG A 134 -14.03 0.31 17.72
C ARG A 134 -13.61 -1.14 18.01
N PRO A 135 -13.03 -1.89 17.05
CA PRO A 135 -12.47 -3.19 17.36
C PRO A 135 -11.24 -2.99 18.28
N ARG A 136 -11.40 -3.30 19.57
CA ARG A 136 -10.33 -3.26 20.58
C ARG A 136 -9.34 -4.43 20.45
N HIS A 137 -9.00 -4.84 19.23
CA HIS A 137 -7.95 -5.83 18.95
C HIS A 137 -7.31 -5.56 17.60
N GLU A 138 -6.50 -4.51 17.49
CA GLU A 138 -5.55 -4.42 16.39
C GLU A 138 -4.54 -5.57 16.48
N VAL A 139 -4.36 -6.32 15.40
CA VAL A 139 -3.25 -7.27 15.25
C VAL A 139 -1.97 -6.46 14.93
N ARG A 140 -1.54 -5.63 15.88
CA ARG A 140 -0.20 -5.02 15.83
C ARG A 140 0.83 -6.12 16.08
N PRO A 141 1.93 -6.21 15.30
CA PRO A 141 3.10 -6.94 15.73
C PRO A 141 3.55 -6.34 17.07
N ARG A 142 3.48 -7.11 18.18
CA ARG A 142 3.72 -6.58 19.53
C ARG A 142 5.02 -5.77 19.63
N GLY A 143 6.07 -6.20 18.92
CA GLY A 143 7.35 -5.50 18.83
C GLY A 143 7.30 -4.05 18.31
N ARG A 144 6.28 -3.63 17.55
CA ARG A 144 6.11 -2.20 17.17
C ARG A 144 5.74 -1.33 18.38
N LEU A 145 5.01 -1.89 19.36
CA LEU A 145 4.71 -1.17 20.61
C LEU A 145 5.95 -1.11 21.51
N ASP A 146 6.70 -2.22 21.62
CA ASP A 146 7.87 -2.34 22.49
C ASP A 146 8.98 -1.33 22.12
N VAL A 147 9.33 -1.20 20.84
CA VAL A 147 10.35 -0.22 20.38
C VAL A 147 9.91 1.22 20.67
N ARG A 148 8.62 1.52 20.52
CA ARG A 148 8.05 2.86 20.77
C ARG A 148 7.89 3.18 22.24
N ALA A 149 7.78 2.16 23.11
CA ALA A 149 7.84 2.32 24.56
C ALA A 149 9.29 2.54 25.02
N SER A 150 10.26 1.81 24.46
CA SER A 150 11.69 2.03 24.71
C SER A 150 12.10 3.45 24.34
N ALA A 151 11.73 3.92 23.14
CA ALA A 151 12.00 5.28 22.67
C ALA A 151 11.21 6.38 23.41
N ALA A 152 10.24 6.03 24.26
CA ALA A 152 9.60 6.98 25.19
C ALA A 152 10.35 7.06 26.54
N GLY A 153 11.15 6.04 26.88
CA GLY A 153 12.22 6.17 27.86
C GLY A 153 13.41 6.94 27.29
N HIS A 154 14.37 7.31 28.14
CA HIS A 154 15.58 8.06 27.75
C HIS A 154 16.60 7.26 26.89
N ARG A 155 16.21 6.12 26.31
CA ARG A 155 17.04 5.32 25.39
C ARG A 155 16.40 5.32 24.01
N GLY A 156 17.09 5.93 23.05
CA GLY A 156 16.68 5.92 21.65
C GLY A 156 16.69 4.50 21.05
N PRO A 157 16.30 4.36 19.77
CA PRO A 157 16.58 3.13 19.04
C PRO A 157 18.10 2.93 18.92
N HIS A 158 18.57 1.73 19.26
CA HIS A 158 19.97 1.30 19.21
C HIS A 158 20.10 0.08 18.28
N ARG A 159 21.31 -0.16 17.74
CA ARG A 159 21.63 -1.39 17.00
C ARG A 159 21.67 -2.57 17.96
N GLY A 160 21.28 -3.76 17.48
CA GLY A 160 21.36 -4.98 18.28
C GLY A 160 22.81 -5.44 18.46
N ASP A 161 23.17 -5.92 19.65
CA ASP A 161 24.49 -6.51 19.89
C ASP A 161 24.56 -7.94 19.31
N HIS A 162 24.77 -8.00 17.99
CA HIS A 162 24.87 -9.23 17.23
C HIS A 162 26.18 -9.25 16.43
N ARG A 163 27.19 -9.96 16.96
CA ARG A 163 28.43 -10.26 16.24
C ARG A 163 28.09 -10.94 14.89
N PRO A 164 28.40 -10.32 13.74
CA PRO A 164 28.07 -10.92 12.46
C PRO A 164 28.97 -12.14 12.20
N ARG A 165 28.36 -13.27 11.80
CA ARG A 165 29.12 -14.32 11.10
C ARG A 165 29.69 -13.73 9.81
N ARG A 166 30.91 -14.14 9.44
CA ARG A 166 31.61 -13.68 8.22
C ARG A 166 30.69 -13.79 6.99
N PRO A 167 30.80 -12.89 5.99
CA PRO A 167 30.10 -13.06 4.73
C PRO A 167 30.46 -14.42 4.13
N GLN A 168 29.46 -15.28 3.94
CA GLN A 168 29.62 -16.47 3.11
C GLN A 168 29.54 -15.98 1.66
N GLU A 169 30.34 -16.56 0.76
CA GLU A 169 30.43 -16.09 -0.63
C GLU A 169 29.15 -16.42 -1.40
N ASP A 170 28.22 -15.45 -1.44
CA ASP A 170 26.88 -15.55 -2.06
C ASP A 170 26.90 -15.57 -3.61
N GLY A 171 27.82 -16.33 -4.21
CA GLY A 171 27.94 -16.50 -5.67
C GLY A 171 26.63 -16.98 -6.32
N HIS A 172 25.88 -17.84 -5.62
CA HIS A 172 24.56 -18.33 -6.04
C HIS A 172 23.53 -17.20 -6.18
N LYS A 173 23.44 -16.29 -5.20
CA LYS A 173 22.53 -15.13 -5.21
C LYS A 173 22.85 -14.19 -6.37
N ARG A 174 24.14 -13.93 -6.63
CA ARG A 174 24.59 -13.12 -7.76
C ARG A 174 24.24 -13.76 -9.11
N ALA A 175 24.35 -15.09 -9.23
CA ALA A 175 23.90 -15.83 -10.41
C ALA A 175 22.38 -15.74 -10.60
N GLN A 176 21.59 -15.86 -9.53
CA GLN A 176 20.13 -15.79 -9.60
C GLN A 176 19.63 -14.38 -9.98
N LEU A 177 20.21 -13.31 -9.41
CA LEU A 177 19.94 -11.92 -9.83
C LEU A 177 20.34 -11.66 -11.30
N ARG A 178 21.38 -12.32 -11.81
CA ARG A 178 21.75 -12.27 -13.24
C ARG A 178 20.72 -12.98 -14.12
N ARG A 179 20.30 -14.21 -13.79
CA ARG A 179 19.26 -14.97 -14.50
C ARG A 179 17.94 -14.18 -14.61
N GLN A 180 17.51 -13.56 -13.51
CA GLN A 180 16.28 -12.76 -13.45
C GLN A 180 16.37 -11.39 -14.16
N GLY A 181 17.58 -10.99 -14.59
CA GLY A 181 17.85 -9.69 -15.23
C GLY A 181 17.90 -8.51 -14.26
N LEU A 182 17.98 -8.76 -12.94
CA LEU A 182 18.00 -7.74 -11.89
C LEU A 182 19.40 -7.20 -11.57
N HIS A 183 20.46 -7.91 -11.98
CA HIS A 183 21.87 -7.47 -11.85
C HIS A 183 22.35 -6.53 -12.98
N GLY A 184 21.42 -6.03 -13.81
CA GLY A 184 21.73 -5.26 -15.03
C GLY A 184 22.23 -3.83 -14.77
N LYS A 185 22.46 -3.06 -15.84
CA LYS A 185 22.90 -1.66 -15.70
C LYS A 185 21.82 -0.75 -15.09
N HIS A 186 22.20 -0.01 -14.06
CA HIS A 186 21.52 1.03 -13.28
C HIS A 186 20.00 0.94 -13.23
N LEU A 187 19.46 0.55 -12.08
CA LEU A 187 18.01 0.53 -11.88
C LEU A 187 17.47 1.94 -11.68
N ILE A 188 17.21 2.65 -12.78
CA ILE A 188 16.24 3.74 -12.76
C ILE A 188 14.87 3.08 -12.63
N ARG A 189 14.30 3.21 -11.44
CA ARG A 189 12.98 2.70 -11.07
C ARG A 189 12.00 3.85 -11.21
N VAL A 190 11.17 3.79 -12.24
CA VAL A 190 10.04 4.70 -12.35
C VAL A 190 8.97 4.17 -11.42
N ARG A 191 8.62 4.93 -10.38
CA ARG A 191 7.40 4.65 -9.61
C ARG A 191 6.27 5.36 -10.31
N THR A 192 5.22 4.64 -10.64
CA THR A 192 3.99 5.31 -11.05
C THR A 192 2.81 4.82 -10.28
N CYS A 193 1.80 5.66 -10.30
CA CYS A 193 0.95 5.83 -9.15
C CYS A 193 -0.31 4.99 -9.21
N LYS A 194 -0.49 4.29 -10.33
CA LYS A 194 -1.68 3.54 -10.63
C LYS A 194 -1.27 2.21 -11.26
N PRO A 195 -1.43 1.07 -10.56
CA PRO A 195 -1.68 -0.20 -11.24
C PRO A 195 -2.98 -0.11 -12.07
N ASN A 196 -3.82 0.92 -11.86
CA ASN A 196 -4.91 1.31 -12.75
C ASN A 196 -4.41 2.08 -13.99
N VAL A 197 -4.27 1.38 -15.11
CA VAL A 197 -3.72 1.89 -16.38
C VAL A 197 -4.67 2.86 -17.13
N HIS A 198 -5.66 3.42 -16.42
CA HIS A 198 -6.54 4.46 -16.95
C HIS A 198 -5.95 5.86 -16.77
N ALA A 199 -5.93 6.58 -17.89
CA ALA A 199 -5.34 7.91 -18.10
C ALA A 199 -3.80 7.96 -18.18
N PHE A 200 -3.33 7.98 -19.44
CA PHE A 200 -2.09 8.61 -19.91
C PHE A 200 -0.73 8.04 -19.48
N GLU A 201 -0.62 7.38 -18.32
CA GLU A 201 0.66 6.96 -17.75
C GLU A 201 1.29 5.75 -18.48
N GLY A 202 0.53 4.68 -18.75
CA GLY A 202 1.04 3.45 -19.40
C GLY A 202 1.76 3.66 -20.75
N LYS A 203 1.55 4.83 -21.37
CA LYS A 203 2.17 5.32 -22.61
C LYS A 203 3.70 5.50 -22.54
N LYS A 204 4.28 5.66 -21.34
CA LYS A 204 5.70 6.05 -21.13
C LYS A 204 6.39 5.32 -19.97
N ILE A 205 6.00 4.08 -19.67
CA ILE A 205 6.48 3.39 -18.44
C ILE A 205 7.00 2.00 -18.77
N LEU A 206 6.25 1.26 -19.59
CA LEU A 206 6.66 -0.05 -20.08
C LEU A 206 7.44 0.05 -21.40
N LYS A 207 8.05 1.20 -21.70
CA LYS A 207 9.13 1.29 -22.70
C LYS A 207 10.45 1.13 -21.95
N ARG A 208 11.36 0.29 -22.45
CA ARG A 208 12.71 0.13 -21.87
C ARG A 208 13.53 1.43 -21.85
N ASP A 209 13.25 2.36 -22.76
CA ASP A 209 13.93 3.66 -22.81
C ASP A 209 13.41 4.65 -21.76
N THR A 210 12.19 4.41 -21.25
CA THR A 210 11.56 5.16 -20.15
C THR A 210 11.76 4.44 -18.81
N GLY A 211 12.97 3.98 -18.54
CA GLY A 211 13.36 3.33 -17.29
C GLY A 211 13.57 1.83 -17.40
N ARG A 212 14.47 1.30 -16.58
CA ARG A 212 14.86 -0.13 -16.59
C ARG A 212 13.87 -1.00 -15.82
N THR A 213 13.14 -0.36 -14.92
CA THR A 213 12.25 -0.96 -13.93
C THR A 213 11.07 -0.04 -13.70
N TRP A 214 9.88 -0.63 -13.60
CA TRP A 214 8.66 0.06 -13.20
C TRP A 214 8.18 -0.51 -11.87
N GLN A 215 7.88 0.36 -10.91
CA GLN A 215 7.16 0.00 -9.70
C GLN A 215 5.69 0.37 -9.85
N ALA A 216 4.83 -0.64 -9.90
CA ALA A 216 3.39 -0.49 -9.77
C ALA A 216 3.01 -0.48 -8.28
N ASP A 217 2.21 0.50 -7.87
CA ASP A 217 2.03 0.84 -6.46
C ASP A 217 0.59 0.61 -5.97
N PHE A 218 0.39 -0.36 -5.08
CA PHE A 218 -0.86 -0.54 -4.33
C PHE A 218 -0.88 0.22 -3.00
N GLU A 219 0.22 0.87 -2.64
CA GLU A 219 0.39 1.59 -1.37
C GLU A 219 0.21 3.11 -1.55
N ASP A 220 1.16 3.95 -1.11
CA ASP A 220 0.92 5.39 -0.90
C ASP A 220 0.49 6.21 -2.12
N ALA A 221 0.75 5.74 -3.35
CA ALA A 221 0.26 6.43 -4.55
C ALA A 221 -1.18 6.02 -4.94
N LEU A 222 -1.80 5.09 -4.22
CA LEU A 222 -3.12 4.55 -4.48
C LEU A 222 -4.09 4.89 -3.33
N ALA A 223 -5.32 5.27 -3.69
CA ALA A 223 -6.45 5.21 -2.76
C ALA A 223 -7.04 3.79 -2.83
N PRO A 224 -6.96 2.96 -1.77
CA PRO A 224 -7.22 1.53 -1.82
C PRO A 224 -8.72 1.18 -1.82
N THR A 225 -9.52 1.82 -2.69
CA THR A 225 -10.90 1.36 -2.96
C THR A 225 -10.87 -0.04 -3.57
N TRP A 226 -11.95 -0.81 -3.39
CA TRP A 226 -12.05 -2.15 -3.94
C TRP A 226 -11.85 -2.19 -5.46
N GLU A 227 -12.47 -1.25 -6.18
CA GLU A 227 -12.35 -1.11 -7.63
C GLU A 227 -10.92 -0.79 -8.03
N ASN A 228 -10.24 0.09 -7.29
CA ASN A 228 -8.87 0.48 -7.55
C ASN A 228 -7.90 -0.70 -7.36
N LEU A 229 -8.08 -1.50 -6.31
CA LEU A 229 -7.25 -2.67 -6.04
C LEU A 229 -7.50 -3.77 -7.09
N MET A 230 -8.76 -4.13 -7.34
CA MET A 230 -9.11 -5.22 -8.25
C MET A 230 -8.78 -4.91 -9.72
N ARG A 231 -9.06 -3.68 -10.19
CA ARG A 231 -8.63 -3.25 -11.53
C ARG A 231 -7.11 -3.24 -11.64
N GLY A 232 -6.40 -2.87 -10.57
CA GLY A 232 -4.95 -2.92 -10.53
C GLY A 232 -4.42 -4.34 -10.73
N GLN A 233 -4.98 -5.32 -10.03
CA GLN A 233 -4.61 -6.73 -10.20
C GLN A 233 -4.89 -7.26 -11.62
N VAL A 234 -6.03 -6.89 -12.22
CA VAL A 234 -6.36 -7.23 -13.62
C VAL A 234 -5.33 -6.64 -14.59
N ASN A 235 -4.99 -5.36 -14.44
CA ASN A 235 -3.99 -4.73 -15.31
C ASN A 235 -2.60 -5.35 -15.15
N LEU A 236 -2.19 -5.71 -13.93
CA LEU A 236 -0.90 -6.36 -13.72
C LEU A 236 -0.85 -7.78 -14.30
N ARG A 237 -1.95 -8.55 -14.20
CA ARG A 237 -2.10 -9.83 -14.92
C ARG A 237 -1.94 -9.62 -16.44
N ASP A 238 -2.65 -8.65 -17.00
CA ASP A 238 -2.65 -8.41 -18.45
C ASP A 238 -1.31 -7.83 -18.94
N ALA A 239 -0.61 -7.07 -18.09
CA ALA A 239 0.76 -6.62 -18.36
C ALA A 239 1.75 -7.79 -18.34
N VAL A 240 1.64 -8.70 -17.36
CA VAL A 240 2.45 -9.93 -17.30
C VAL A 240 2.21 -10.84 -18.50
N ALA A 241 0.96 -10.94 -18.97
CA ALA A 241 0.58 -11.69 -20.17
C ALA A 241 0.96 -10.99 -21.49
N GLY A 242 1.40 -9.72 -21.45
CA GLY A 242 1.70 -8.92 -22.63
C GLY A 242 0.48 -8.38 -23.40
N THR A 243 -0.73 -8.60 -22.88
CA THR A 243 -2.01 -8.32 -23.55
C THR A 243 -2.66 -7.00 -23.13
N ILE A 244 -2.10 -6.29 -22.15
CA ILE A 244 -2.69 -5.03 -21.67
C ILE A 244 -2.77 -3.97 -22.77
N THR A 245 -3.95 -3.37 -22.90
CA THR A 245 -4.19 -2.23 -23.79
C THR A 245 -5.07 -1.19 -23.10
N PHE A 246 -4.96 0.06 -23.53
CA PHE A 246 -5.82 1.16 -23.08
C PHE A 246 -6.26 2.00 -24.27
N ARG A 247 -7.55 2.35 -24.35
CA ARG A 247 -8.09 3.27 -25.34
C ARG A 247 -8.50 4.58 -24.66
N ASP A 248 -7.84 5.67 -25.05
CA ASP A 248 -8.05 7.00 -24.45
C ASP A 248 -9.16 7.76 -25.20
N ALA A 249 -10.40 7.54 -24.76
CA ALA A 249 -11.58 8.20 -25.30
C ALA A 249 -11.48 9.74 -25.25
N ALA A 250 -10.82 10.30 -24.22
CA ALA A 250 -10.64 11.74 -24.06
C ALA A 250 -9.62 12.33 -25.06
N ARG A 251 -8.89 11.51 -25.81
CA ARG A 251 -7.94 11.93 -26.85
C ARG A 251 -8.20 11.22 -28.18
N GLY A 252 -9.44 11.31 -28.66
CA GLY A 252 -9.84 10.79 -29.97
C GLY A 252 -9.79 9.27 -30.07
N GLY A 253 -9.89 8.54 -28.95
CA GLY A 253 -9.91 7.08 -28.95
C GLY A 253 -8.56 6.42 -29.28
N ARG A 254 -7.43 7.12 -29.09
CA ARG A 254 -6.08 6.57 -29.33
C ARG A 254 -5.84 5.30 -28.52
N LEU A 255 -5.39 4.24 -29.20
CA LEU A 255 -5.01 2.96 -28.59
C LEU A 255 -3.55 3.00 -28.09
N TYR A 256 -3.33 2.38 -26.94
CA TYR A 256 -2.02 2.11 -26.35
C TYR A 256 -1.86 0.62 -26.09
N LYS A 257 -0.66 0.11 -26.36
CA LYS A 257 -0.20 -1.27 -26.15
C LYS A 257 1.24 -1.24 -25.65
N LEU A 258 1.77 -2.38 -25.22
CA LEU A 258 3.18 -2.51 -24.85
C LEU A 258 4.11 -2.41 -26.07
N ASP A 259 5.34 -1.95 -25.82
CA ASP A 259 6.46 -2.11 -26.75
C ASP A 259 7.05 -3.53 -26.62
N GLU A 260 7.81 -3.97 -27.61
CA GLU A 260 8.50 -5.29 -27.61
C GLU A 260 9.48 -5.47 -26.44
N ARG A 261 10.07 -4.37 -25.94
CA ARG A 261 11.05 -4.37 -24.86
C ARG A 261 10.55 -3.49 -23.71
N THR A 262 10.10 -4.15 -22.65
CA THR A 262 9.49 -3.50 -21.48
C THR A 262 10.47 -3.33 -20.32
N ALA A 263 10.15 -2.39 -19.42
CA ALA A 263 10.79 -2.26 -18.12
C ALA A 263 10.39 -3.45 -17.21
N LYS A 264 11.27 -3.90 -16.31
CA LYS A 264 10.94 -4.96 -15.34
C LYS A 264 9.94 -4.44 -14.31
N LEU A 265 8.76 -5.08 -14.21
CA LEU A 265 7.75 -4.79 -13.19
C LEU A 265 8.24 -5.21 -11.80
N PHE A 266 8.04 -4.33 -10.84
CA PHE A 266 8.03 -4.57 -9.40
C PHE A 266 6.66 -4.15 -8.86
N VAL A 267 6.10 -4.90 -7.92
CA VAL A 267 4.82 -4.57 -7.27
C VAL A 267 5.09 -4.13 -5.83
N ARG A 268 4.60 -2.95 -5.44
CA ARG A 268 4.58 -2.53 -4.04
C ARG A 268 3.18 -2.83 -3.46
N PRO A 269 2.98 -3.95 -2.73
CA PRO A 269 1.78 -4.14 -1.92
C PRO A 269 1.67 -3.05 -0.84
N ARG A 270 0.46 -2.92 -0.27
CA ARG A 270 0.23 -2.14 0.96
C ARG A 270 1.20 -2.52 2.10
N GLY A 271 1.40 -1.63 3.06
CA GLY A 271 2.15 -1.93 4.29
C GLY A 271 1.36 -2.83 5.25
N TRP A 272 2.07 -3.47 6.19
CA TRP A 272 1.49 -4.40 7.21
C TRP A 272 0.33 -3.83 8.04
N HIS A 273 0.21 -2.51 8.15
CA HIS A 273 -0.79 -1.83 8.97
C HIS A 273 -2.14 -1.66 8.26
N LEU A 274 -2.22 -1.80 6.93
CA LEU A 274 -3.44 -1.55 6.17
C LEU A 274 -4.30 -2.83 6.07
N PRO A 275 -5.58 -2.78 6.48
CA PRO A 275 -6.51 -3.87 6.25
C PRO A 275 -7.02 -3.89 4.80
N GLU A 276 -7.58 -5.03 4.42
CA GLU A 276 -8.49 -5.20 3.29
C GLU A 276 -9.90 -5.44 3.85
N ALA A 277 -10.72 -4.39 3.91
CA ALA A 277 -12.04 -4.47 4.53
C ALA A 277 -13.04 -5.34 3.73
N HIS A 278 -12.80 -5.59 2.45
CA HIS A 278 -13.75 -6.31 1.59
C HIS A 278 -13.55 -7.84 1.62
N VAL A 279 -12.45 -8.32 2.20
CA VAL A 279 -12.13 -9.77 2.35
C VAL A 279 -12.02 -10.09 3.84
N PHE A 280 -12.77 -11.10 4.29
CA PHE A 280 -12.77 -11.52 5.70
C PHE A 280 -12.16 -12.92 5.86
N ILE A 281 -11.36 -13.09 6.91
CA ILE A 281 -10.74 -14.35 7.35
C ILE A 281 -11.09 -14.51 8.83
N ASP A 282 -11.70 -15.63 9.21
CA ASP A 282 -12.14 -15.90 10.59
C ASP A 282 -13.02 -14.79 11.23
N GLY A 283 -13.70 -14.00 10.39
CA GLY A 283 -14.55 -12.87 10.80
C GLY A 283 -13.86 -11.50 10.84
N GLU A 284 -12.54 -11.44 10.67
CA GLU A 284 -11.75 -10.19 10.68
C GLU A 284 -11.35 -9.77 9.25
N PRO A 285 -11.19 -8.46 8.97
CA PRO A 285 -10.61 -7.97 7.72
C PRO A 285 -9.24 -8.59 7.44
N ALA A 286 -9.00 -8.97 6.18
CA ALA A 286 -7.72 -9.53 5.77
C ALA A 286 -6.59 -8.50 5.84
N ILE A 287 -5.34 -8.96 5.96
CA ILE A 287 -4.17 -8.08 5.91
C ILE A 287 -3.96 -7.65 4.45
N GLY A 288 -4.05 -6.35 4.15
CA GLY A 288 -4.07 -5.83 2.79
C GLY A 288 -2.84 -6.21 1.97
N CYS A 289 -1.66 -6.19 2.58
CA CYS A 289 -0.41 -6.58 1.93
C CYS A 289 -0.39 -8.04 1.44
N LEU A 290 -1.07 -8.95 2.15
CA LEU A 290 -1.15 -10.38 1.80
C LEU A 290 -2.16 -10.63 0.69
N VAL A 291 -3.23 -9.83 0.63
CA VAL A 291 -4.16 -9.83 -0.51
C VAL A 291 -3.46 -9.31 -1.77
N ASP A 292 -2.75 -8.19 -1.67
CA ASP A 292 -2.04 -7.58 -2.81
C ASP A 292 -0.95 -8.49 -3.36
N PHE A 293 -0.11 -9.04 -2.47
CA PHE A 293 0.92 -10.02 -2.80
C PHE A 293 0.30 -11.30 -3.38
N GLY A 294 -0.69 -11.87 -2.69
CA GLY A 294 -1.27 -13.17 -3.02
C GLY A 294 -1.94 -13.19 -4.39
N LEU A 295 -2.73 -12.16 -4.71
CA LEU A 295 -3.38 -12.03 -6.02
C LEU A 295 -2.35 -11.84 -7.14
N TYR A 296 -1.38 -10.93 -6.97
CA TYR A 296 -0.38 -10.70 -8.00
C TYR A 296 0.50 -11.93 -8.23
N PHE A 297 0.97 -12.58 -7.16
CA PHE A 297 1.78 -13.79 -7.26
C PHE A 297 1.01 -14.93 -7.95
N PHE A 298 -0.23 -15.21 -7.50
CA PHE A 298 -1.07 -16.25 -8.08
C PHE A 298 -1.32 -16.04 -9.59
N HIS A 299 -1.51 -14.80 -10.03
CA HIS A 299 -1.76 -14.49 -11.43
C HIS A 299 -0.49 -14.32 -12.30
N SER A 300 0.71 -14.29 -11.72
CA SER A 300 1.97 -14.06 -12.46
C SER A 300 2.98 -15.23 -12.42
N HIS A 301 2.97 -16.09 -11.39
CA HIS A 301 4.01 -17.09 -11.19
C HIS A 301 4.12 -18.11 -12.36
N ALA A 302 3.01 -18.43 -13.02
CA ALA A 302 2.98 -19.38 -14.14
C ALA A 302 3.71 -18.83 -15.37
N ALA A 303 3.51 -17.54 -15.69
CA ALA A 303 4.22 -16.87 -16.77
C ALA A 303 5.73 -16.75 -16.49
N PHE A 304 6.09 -16.41 -15.25
CA PHE A 304 7.49 -16.38 -14.81
C PHE A 304 8.18 -17.75 -14.91
N ARG A 305 7.49 -18.82 -14.52
CA ARG A 305 7.98 -20.21 -14.65
C ARG A 305 8.14 -20.61 -16.12
N ALA A 306 7.16 -20.32 -16.97
CA ALA A 306 7.21 -20.60 -18.40
C ALA A 306 8.38 -19.86 -19.09
N GLY A 307 8.62 -18.60 -18.71
CA GLY A 307 9.76 -17.81 -19.18
C GLY A 307 11.11 -18.16 -18.53
N GLN A 308 11.21 -19.22 -17.71
CA GLN A 308 12.42 -19.60 -16.97
C GLN A 308 13.05 -18.44 -16.16
N GLY A 309 12.23 -17.53 -15.65
CA GLY A 309 12.67 -16.33 -14.92
C GLY A 309 12.94 -15.09 -15.78
N ALA A 310 12.78 -15.18 -17.10
CA ALA A 310 12.77 -14.03 -18.01
C ALA A 310 11.45 -13.24 -17.92
N GLY A 311 11.39 -12.10 -18.62
CA GLY A 311 10.19 -11.26 -18.64
C GLY A 311 9.85 -10.64 -17.28
N PHE A 312 8.57 -10.58 -16.95
CA PHE A 312 8.06 -10.13 -15.65
C PHE A 312 8.13 -11.27 -14.62
N GLY A 313 8.59 -10.97 -13.42
CA GLY A 313 8.67 -11.96 -12.33
C GLY A 313 8.00 -11.47 -11.04
N PRO A 314 7.88 -12.35 -10.04
CA PRO A 314 7.30 -12.03 -8.73
C PRO A 314 8.28 -11.16 -7.92
N PHE A 315 8.41 -9.91 -8.36
CA PHE A 315 9.35 -8.93 -7.86
C PHE A 315 8.59 -7.85 -7.10
N PHE A 316 9.04 -7.54 -5.89
CA PHE A 316 8.28 -6.78 -4.92
C PHE A 316 9.08 -5.63 -4.32
N TYR A 317 8.34 -4.63 -3.85
CA TYR A 317 8.83 -3.59 -2.97
C TYR A 317 8.10 -3.68 -1.63
N LEU A 318 8.85 -3.75 -0.52
CA LEU A 318 8.27 -3.95 0.80
C LEU A 318 8.34 -2.65 1.61
N PRO A 319 7.21 -1.94 1.83
CA PRO A 319 7.20 -0.64 2.49
C PRO A 319 7.08 -0.71 4.01
N LYS A 320 7.43 0.41 4.65
CA LYS A 320 7.08 0.77 6.03
C LYS A 320 7.26 -0.34 7.09
N MET A 321 8.31 -1.15 6.93
CA MET A 321 8.72 -2.10 7.97
C MET A 321 9.42 -1.39 9.11
N GLU A 322 9.15 -1.78 10.37
CA GLU A 322 9.78 -1.19 11.57
C GLU A 322 10.82 -2.14 12.22
N HIS A 323 10.84 -3.43 11.87
CA HIS A 323 11.71 -4.42 12.49
C HIS A 323 12.10 -5.55 11.52
N SER A 324 13.33 -6.05 11.61
CA SER A 324 13.79 -7.28 10.93
C SER A 324 12.86 -8.49 11.10
N ARG A 325 12.15 -8.60 12.22
CA ARG A 325 11.12 -9.66 12.42
C ARG A 325 9.98 -9.60 11.40
N GLU A 326 9.68 -8.43 10.84
CA GLU A 326 8.69 -8.28 9.76
C GLU A 326 9.26 -8.75 8.42
N ALA A 327 10.57 -8.58 8.20
CA ALA A 327 11.28 -9.15 7.07
C ALA A 327 11.31 -10.69 7.15
N ARG A 328 11.42 -11.26 8.36
CA ARG A 328 11.27 -12.71 8.60
C ARG A 328 9.87 -13.23 8.24
N ILE A 329 8.82 -12.48 8.59
CA ILE A 329 7.44 -12.83 8.23
C ILE A 329 7.28 -12.84 6.70
N TRP A 330 7.79 -11.81 6.00
CA TRP A 330 7.83 -11.81 4.54
C TRP A 330 8.60 -12.99 3.95
N ASN A 331 9.76 -13.35 4.51
CA ASN A 331 10.51 -14.53 4.07
C ASN A 331 9.68 -15.83 4.20
N GLY A 332 8.97 -16.01 5.31
CA GLY A 332 8.06 -17.14 5.51
C GLY A 332 6.90 -17.17 4.51
N VAL A 333 6.32 -16.02 4.17
CA VAL A 333 5.30 -15.87 3.13
C VAL A 333 5.86 -16.26 1.75
N PHE A 334 7.08 -15.82 1.42
CA PHE A 334 7.73 -16.13 0.14
C PHE A 334 8.05 -17.62 0.01
N GLU A 335 8.73 -18.22 0.99
CA GLU A 335 9.06 -19.66 0.97
C GLU A 335 7.81 -20.55 0.90
N ARG A 336 6.70 -20.09 1.47
CA ARG A 336 5.40 -20.77 1.38
C ARG A 336 4.78 -20.63 -0.01
N ALA A 337 4.79 -19.43 -0.58
CA ALA A 337 4.27 -19.15 -1.92
C ALA A 337 5.05 -19.91 -3.00
N GLU A 338 6.38 -19.91 -2.95
CA GLU A 338 7.25 -20.63 -3.88
C GLU A 338 7.00 -22.14 -3.84
N ARG A 339 6.89 -22.72 -2.64
CA ARG A 339 6.59 -24.14 -2.44
C ARG A 339 5.22 -24.55 -2.98
N VAL A 340 4.20 -23.70 -2.84
CA VAL A 340 2.85 -23.95 -3.38
C VAL A 340 2.82 -23.78 -4.91
N ALA A 341 3.61 -22.87 -5.46
CA ALA A 341 3.75 -22.68 -6.91
C ALA A 341 4.67 -23.73 -7.59
N GLY A 342 5.45 -24.49 -6.82
CA GLY A 342 6.46 -25.42 -7.33
C GLY A 342 7.56 -24.71 -8.13
N ILE A 343 8.05 -23.58 -7.61
CA ILE A 343 9.17 -22.81 -8.20
C ILE A 343 10.39 -22.83 -7.27
N GLU A 344 11.58 -22.58 -7.82
CA GLU A 344 12.85 -22.59 -7.09
C GLU A 344 12.86 -21.55 -5.95
N ARG A 345 13.53 -21.86 -4.83
CA ARG A 345 13.70 -20.91 -3.72
C ARG A 345 14.45 -19.65 -4.18
N GLY A 346 13.96 -18.47 -3.83
CA GLY A 346 14.53 -17.21 -4.35
C GLY A 346 14.10 -16.88 -5.78
N SER A 347 13.05 -17.52 -6.29
CA SER A 347 12.30 -17.03 -7.45
C SER A 347 11.69 -15.66 -7.17
N ILE A 348 11.17 -15.47 -5.95
CA ILE A 348 10.65 -14.20 -5.45
C ILE A 348 11.83 -13.26 -5.13
N ARG A 349 11.65 -11.99 -5.47
CA ARG A 349 12.63 -10.93 -5.19
C ARG A 349 12.00 -9.74 -4.52
N ALA A 350 12.61 -9.22 -3.47
CA ALA A 350 12.11 -8.06 -2.72
C ALA A 350 13.20 -6.99 -2.60
N THR A 351 12.85 -5.73 -2.90
CA THR A 351 13.61 -4.56 -2.46
C THR A 351 12.89 -3.97 -1.24
N VAL A 352 13.58 -3.74 -0.14
CA VAL A 352 12.96 -3.16 1.07
C VAL A 352 13.14 -1.65 1.07
N LEU A 353 12.10 -0.90 1.39
CA LEU A 353 12.23 0.52 1.70
C LEU A 353 12.64 0.67 3.16
N VAL A 354 13.81 1.26 3.42
CA VAL A 354 14.26 1.60 4.78
C VAL A 354 13.71 2.98 5.12
N GLU A 355 12.40 3.11 5.09
CA GLU A 355 11.69 4.39 5.20
C GLU A 355 11.09 4.60 6.59
N THR A 356 11.57 3.86 7.59
CA THR A 356 11.24 4.08 9.00
C THR A 356 12.52 4.28 9.82
N LEU A 357 12.46 5.13 10.84
CA LEU A 357 13.60 5.34 11.73
C LEU A 357 13.99 4.05 12.48
N PRO A 358 13.08 3.21 12.99
CA PRO A 358 13.45 1.92 13.58
C PRO A 358 14.19 0.96 12.63
N ALA A 359 13.93 1.03 11.31
CA ALA A 359 14.56 0.14 10.33
C ALA A 359 16.02 0.49 9.99
N VAL A 360 16.46 1.75 10.13
CA VAL A 360 17.88 2.09 9.83
C VAL A 360 18.86 1.42 10.78
N PHE A 361 18.44 1.12 12.02
CA PHE A 361 19.24 0.38 13.02
C PHE A 361 19.29 -1.13 12.77
N GLN A 362 18.54 -1.65 11.79
CA GLN A 362 18.32 -3.08 11.58
C GLN A 362 18.50 -3.49 10.11
N MET A 363 19.17 -2.67 9.29
CA MET A 363 19.30 -2.90 7.85
C MET A 363 19.99 -4.22 7.51
N ASP A 364 20.99 -4.62 8.31
CA ASP A 364 21.76 -5.85 8.07
C ASP A 364 20.96 -7.10 8.44
N GLU A 365 20.18 -7.03 9.52
CA GLU A 365 19.24 -8.05 9.97
C GLU A 365 18.08 -8.20 8.98
N ILE A 366 17.51 -7.10 8.49
CA ILE A 366 16.50 -7.11 7.42
C ILE A 366 17.04 -7.84 6.18
N LEU A 367 18.29 -7.56 5.78
CA LEU A 367 18.96 -8.25 4.67
C LEU A 367 19.27 -9.71 4.96
N HIS A 368 19.53 -10.08 6.22
CA HIS A 368 19.79 -11.46 6.64
C HIS A 368 18.51 -12.32 6.65
N GLU A 369 17.42 -11.79 7.20
CA GLU A 369 16.11 -12.46 7.25
C GLU A 369 15.54 -12.69 5.84
N LEU A 370 15.79 -11.76 4.91
CA LEU A 370 15.43 -11.88 3.49
C LEU A 370 16.60 -12.34 2.60
N ARG A 371 17.67 -12.95 3.14
CA ARG A 371 18.92 -13.17 2.37
C ARG A 371 18.71 -13.89 1.03
N ASP A 372 17.81 -14.87 0.98
CA ASP A 372 17.50 -15.69 -0.19
C ASP A 372 16.55 -14.99 -1.18
N HIS A 373 15.88 -13.92 -0.77
CA HIS A 373 14.87 -13.16 -1.52
C HIS A 373 15.26 -11.70 -1.80
N SER A 374 16.30 -11.17 -1.16
CA SER A 374 16.64 -9.74 -1.22
C SER A 374 17.32 -9.34 -2.52
N ALA A 375 16.78 -8.29 -3.14
CA ALA A 375 17.34 -7.57 -4.28
C ALA A 375 17.99 -6.22 -3.87
N GLY A 376 17.90 -5.81 -2.61
CA GLY A 376 18.47 -4.57 -2.09
C GLY A 376 17.61 -3.80 -1.10
N LEU A 377 18.11 -2.64 -0.68
CA LEU A 377 17.42 -1.65 0.14
C LEU A 377 17.22 -0.34 -0.64
N ASN A 378 16.33 0.52 -0.18
CA ASN A 378 16.02 1.80 -0.81
C ASN A 378 15.88 2.94 0.21
N CYS A 379 16.45 4.10 -0.15
CA CYS A 379 16.30 5.36 0.58
C CYS A 379 14.95 6.03 0.33
N GLY A 380 14.24 6.40 1.40
CA GLY A 380 13.05 7.26 1.37
C GLY A 380 13.32 8.60 2.06
N ARG A 381 12.58 9.66 1.66
CA ARG A 381 12.63 10.98 2.32
C ARG A 381 11.42 11.20 3.23
N TRP A 382 10.23 11.34 2.65
CA TRP A 382 9.03 11.77 3.38
C TRP A 382 8.61 10.78 4.48
N ASP A 383 8.47 9.49 4.15
CA ASP A 383 8.18 8.45 5.14
C ASP A 383 9.23 8.37 6.25
N TYR A 384 10.52 8.51 5.91
CA TYR A 384 11.60 8.43 6.90
C TYR A 384 11.52 9.58 7.92
N ILE A 385 11.30 10.81 7.47
CA ILE A 385 11.20 11.96 8.39
C ILE A 385 9.84 12.03 9.11
N PHE A 386 8.78 11.49 8.51
CA PHE A 386 7.50 11.20 9.19
C PHE A 386 7.68 10.17 10.31
N SER A 387 8.42 9.09 10.04
CA SER A 387 8.75 8.05 11.02
C SER A 387 9.67 8.59 12.12
N TYR A 388 10.61 9.48 11.81
CA TYR A 388 11.43 10.20 12.80
C TYR A 388 10.53 10.95 13.80
N VAL A 389 9.60 11.78 13.32
CA VAL A 389 8.66 12.51 14.21
C VAL A 389 7.75 11.56 14.98
N LYS A 390 7.20 10.52 14.35
CA LYS A 390 6.40 9.51 15.05
C LYS A 390 7.17 8.81 16.17
N THR A 391 8.43 8.48 15.92
CA THR A 391 9.29 7.81 16.91
C THR A 391 9.60 8.76 18.07
N PHE A 392 10.02 9.98 17.76
CA PHE A 392 10.36 11.02 18.74
C PHE A 392 9.19 11.93 19.16
N ARG A 393 7.93 11.50 18.98
CA ARG A 393 6.73 12.34 19.20
C ARG A 393 6.62 12.96 20.60
N ALA A 394 7.24 12.33 21.60
CA ALA A 394 7.27 12.78 22.99
C ALA A 394 8.45 13.72 23.34
N HIS A 395 9.40 13.93 22.43
CA HIS A 395 10.68 14.59 22.69
C HIS A 395 10.70 16.04 22.14
N PRO A 396 10.62 17.07 23.00
CA PRO A 396 10.57 18.48 22.57
C PRO A 396 11.91 19.02 22.05
N ASP A 397 13.03 18.29 22.22
CA ASP A 397 14.34 18.57 21.64
C ASP A 397 14.48 18.05 20.20
N ARG A 398 13.60 17.13 19.76
CA ARG A 398 13.65 16.46 18.44
C ARG A 398 12.63 17.05 17.44
N LEU A 399 12.36 18.35 17.52
CA LEU A 399 11.44 19.05 16.61
C LEU A 399 12.04 19.20 15.21
N LEU A 400 11.27 18.88 14.16
CA LEU A 400 11.70 19.16 12.79
C LEU A 400 11.55 20.66 12.43
N PRO A 401 12.47 21.21 11.62
CA PRO A 401 12.25 22.45 10.87
C PRO A 401 11.29 22.19 9.69
N ASP A 402 10.94 23.22 8.92
CA ASP A 402 10.12 23.10 7.71
C ASP A 402 10.58 21.92 6.84
N ARG A 403 9.68 20.97 6.53
CA ARG A 403 10.04 19.70 5.88
C ARG A 403 10.85 19.86 4.57
N ALA A 404 10.67 20.98 3.87
CA ALA A 404 11.44 21.33 2.68
C ALA A 404 12.95 21.44 2.95
N LEU A 405 13.35 21.95 4.11
CA LEU A 405 14.75 22.10 4.56
C LEU A 405 15.38 20.78 5.02
N VAL A 406 14.56 19.77 5.34
CA VAL A 406 14.99 18.43 5.75
C VAL A 406 15.35 17.57 4.52
N GLY A 407 16.37 18.01 3.77
CA GLY A 407 16.86 17.36 2.56
C GLY A 407 17.91 16.26 2.81
N MET A 408 18.23 15.48 1.78
CA MET A 408 19.20 14.36 1.86
C MET A 408 20.64 14.78 2.20
N ALA A 409 20.95 16.09 2.18
CA ALA A 409 22.24 16.63 2.57
C ALA A 409 22.36 16.95 4.08
N GLN A 410 21.25 16.99 4.83
CA GLN A 410 21.28 17.11 6.29
C GLN A 410 22.00 15.89 6.90
N HIS A 411 22.76 16.10 7.98
CA HIS A 411 23.67 15.10 8.56
C HIS A 411 23.02 13.72 8.71
N PHE A 412 21.89 13.64 9.42
CA PHE A 412 21.24 12.35 9.68
C PHE A 412 20.72 11.64 8.42
N MET A 413 20.24 12.38 7.41
CA MET A 413 19.82 11.80 6.12
C MET A 413 21.01 11.31 5.30
N ARG A 414 22.15 12.03 5.36
CA ARG A 414 23.39 11.64 4.70
C ARG A 414 23.98 10.39 5.36
N SER A 415 24.07 10.36 6.69
CA SER A 415 24.52 9.21 7.47
C SER A 415 23.65 7.98 7.21
N TYR A 416 22.32 8.14 7.15
CA TYR A 416 21.37 7.11 6.73
C TYR A 416 21.68 6.56 5.33
N SER A 417 21.80 7.42 4.31
CA SER A 417 22.11 7.02 2.93
C SER A 417 23.44 6.27 2.84
N HIS A 418 24.49 6.79 3.46
CA HIS A 418 25.83 6.20 3.44
C HIS A 418 25.88 4.83 4.16
N LEU A 419 25.19 4.71 5.31
CA LEU A 419 25.09 3.43 6.02
C LEU A 419 24.30 2.39 5.23
N LEU A 420 23.23 2.80 4.53
CA LEU A 420 22.44 1.92 3.66
C LEU A 420 23.29 1.39 2.50
N ILE A 421 24.05 2.28 1.84
CA ILE A 421 24.98 1.91 0.75
C ILE A 421 26.00 0.88 1.23
N ARG A 422 26.73 1.17 2.31
CA ARG A 422 27.73 0.25 2.88
C ARG A 422 27.11 -1.09 3.27
N THR A 423 25.93 -1.10 3.87
CA THR A 423 25.25 -2.32 4.33
C THR A 423 24.82 -3.18 3.14
N CYS A 424 24.23 -2.58 2.10
CA CYS A 424 23.86 -3.26 0.86
C CYS A 424 25.05 -3.85 0.11
N HIS A 425 26.11 -3.07 -0.11
CA HIS A 425 27.27 -3.49 -0.90
C HIS A 425 28.06 -4.59 -0.18
N ARG A 426 28.20 -4.51 1.15
CA ARG A 426 28.75 -5.60 1.98
C ARG A 426 27.95 -6.90 1.86
N ARG A 427 26.63 -6.80 1.62
CA ARG A 427 25.72 -7.93 1.40
C ARG A 427 25.47 -8.25 -0.10
N GLN A 428 26.26 -7.66 -0.99
CA GLN A 428 26.23 -7.87 -2.44
C GLN A 428 24.83 -7.67 -3.09
N VAL A 429 24.09 -6.67 -2.59
CA VAL A 429 22.77 -6.26 -3.11
C VAL A 429 22.73 -4.75 -3.40
N HIS A 430 21.70 -4.29 -4.12
CA HIS A 430 21.61 -2.89 -4.54
C HIS A 430 21.27 -1.93 -3.38
N ALA A 431 21.86 -0.75 -3.42
CA ALA A 431 21.52 0.43 -2.64
C ALA A 431 20.79 1.44 -3.53
N MET A 432 19.47 1.53 -3.45
CA MET A 432 18.66 2.41 -4.30
C MET A 432 18.49 3.81 -3.68
N GLY A 433 18.76 4.86 -4.46
CA GLY A 433 18.52 6.27 -4.11
C GLY A 433 17.04 6.66 -4.05
N GLY A 434 16.77 7.93 -3.71
CA GLY A 434 15.44 8.45 -3.39
C GLY A 434 14.66 9.00 -4.58
N MET A 435 13.46 9.53 -4.30
CA MET A 435 12.51 10.03 -5.29
C MET A 435 12.88 11.41 -5.85
N ALA A 436 12.81 11.58 -7.18
CA ALA A 436 12.56 12.87 -7.82
C ALA A 436 11.08 12.97 -8.25
N ALA A 437 10.32 13.84 -7.57
CA ALA A 437 8.87 13.96 -7.69
C ALA A 437 8.40 15.03 -8.69
N GLN A 438 9.34 15.75 -9.31
CA GLN A 438 9.08 16.89 -10.18
C GLN A 438 8.24 16.51 -11.42
N ILE A 439 7.27 17.36 -11.73
CA ILE A 439 6.46 17.30 -12.94
C ILE A 439 6.99 18.38 -13.90
N PRO A 440 7.40 18.04 -15.13
CA PRO A 440 7.88 19.01 -16.11
C PRO A 440 6.86 20.13 -16.37
N ILE A 441 7.33 21.36 -16.28
CA ILE A 441 6.55 22.58 -16.44
C ILE A 441 6.51 22.89 -17.94
N LYS A 442 5.31 22.90 -18.54
CA LYS A 442 5.18 22.99 -20.01
C LYS A 442 5.26 24.40 -20.55
N ASP A 443 4.69 25.32 -19.79
CA ASP A 443 4.39 26.68 -20.25
C ASP A 443 5.42 27.70 -19.71
N ASP A 444 6.47 27.21 -19.03
CA ASP A 444 7.63 27.96 -18.55
C ASP A 444 8.89 27.09 -18.68
N ALA A 445 9.66 27.34 -19.75
CA ALA A 445 10.89 26.59 -20.03
C ALA A 445 12.02 26.89 -19.03
N ALA A 446 12.08 28.11 -18.49
CA ALA A 446 13.12 28.53 -17.57
C ALA A 446 12.93 27.89 -16.19
N ALA A 447 11.70 27.91 -15.66
CA ALA A 447 11.36 27.20 -14.43
C ALA A 447 11.49 25.68 -14.60
N ASN A 448 11.17 25.14 -15.78
CA ASN A 448 11.37 23.72 -16.07
C ASN A 448 12.86 23.33 -16.02
N GLU A 449 13.76 24.10 -16.65
CA GLU A 449 15.19 23.76 -16.64
C GLU A 449 15.80 23.95 -15.24
N ALA A 450 15.42 25.00 -14.51
CA ALA A 450 15.81 25.17 -13.11
C ALA A 450 15.38 23.98 -12.23
N ALA A 451 14.17 23.46 -12.45
CA ALA A 451 13.69 22.25 -11.76
C ALA A 451 14.45 20.98 -12.18
N LEU A 452 14.86 20.86 -13.45
CA LEU A 452 15.68 19.75 -13.94
C LEU A 452 17.12 19.81 -13.41
N GLU A 453 17.73 20.98 -13.29
CA GLU A 453 19.05 21.15 -12.68
C GLU A 453 19.07 20.71 -11.21
N LEU A 454 18.03 21.04 -10.44
CA LEU A 454 17.86 20.51 -9.08
C LEU A 454 17.79 18.98 -9.07
N VAL A 455 17.09 18.36 -10.04
CA VAL A 455 17.05 16.89 -10.20
C VAL A 455 18.43 16.34 -10.58
N ARG A 456 19.16 16.96 -11.51
CA ARG A 456 20.52 16.55 -11.90
C ARG A 456 21.48 16.62 -10.72
N GLY A 457 21.49 17.72 -9.97
CA GLY A 457 22.32 17.90 -8.78
C GLY A 457 22.01 16.88 -7.66
N ASP A 458 20.73 16.61 -7.42
CA ASP A 458 20.30 15.59 -6.45
C ASP A 458 20.71 14.18 -6.86
N LYS A 459 20.54 13.82 -8.14
CA LYS A 459 20.95 12.51 -8.66
C LYS A 459 22.46 12.34 -8.74
N LEU A 460 23.19 13.44 -8.99
CA LEU A 460 24.65 13.46 -9.02
C LEU A 460 25.21 13.20 -7.62
N ARG A 461 24.57 13.74 -6.58
CA ARG A 461 24.89 13.45 -5.18
C ARG A 461 24.62 11.98 -4.82
N GLU A 462 23.48 11.43 -5.23
CA GLU A 462 23.14 10.02 -4.99
C GLU A 462 24.13 9.06 -5.65
N VAL A 463 24.43 9.25 -6.94
CA VAL A 463 25.33 8.36 -7.66
C VAL A 463 26.78 8.47 -7.15
N ARG A 464 27.27 9.67 -6.85
CA ARG A 464 28.60 9.89 -6.24
C ARG A 464 28.73 9.30 -4.83
N ALA A 465 27.63 9.18 -4.08
CA ALA A 465 27.63 8.53 -2.77
C ALA A 465 27.75 6.99 -2.86
N GLY A 466 27.46 6.40 -4.03
CA GLY A 466 27.52 4.96 -4.26
C GLY A 466 26.16 4.30 -4.56
N HIS A 467 25.07 5.05 -4.77
CA HIS A 467 23.79 4.43 -5.13
C HIS A 467 23.84 3.72 -6.50
N ASP A 468 23.22 2.56 -6.60
CA ASP A 468 23.20 1.71 -7.81
C ASP A 468 22.14 2.12 -8.84
N GLY A 469 21.23 3.00 -8.44
CA GLY A 469 20.11 3.51 -9.22
C GLY A 469 19.23 4.40 -8.35
N THR A 470 18.15 4.92 -8.90
CA THR A 470 17.33 5.98 -8.26
C THR A 470 15.86 5.93 -8.70
N TRP A 471 15.03 6.78 -8.10
CA TRP A 471 13.60 6.88 -8.37
C TRP A 471 13.20 8.18 -9.09
N ALA A 472 12.18 8.05 -9.95
CA ALA A 472 11.48 9.15 -10.61
C ALA A 472 9.96 8.91 -10.58
N ALA A 473 9.17 9.95 -10.31
CA ALA A 473 7.71 9.88 -10.30
C ALA A 473 7.09 10.16 -11.67
N HIS A 474 7.81 10.88 -12.56
CA HIS A 474 7.31 11.25 -13.87
C HIS A 474 8.29 10.85 -15.00
N PRO A 475 7.83 10.20 -16.08
CA PRO A 475 8.71 9.75 -17.16
C PRO A 475 9.51 10.84 -17.88
N GLY A 476 9.12 12.10 -17.76
CA GLY A 476 9.86 13.23 -18.31
C GLY A 476 11.20 13.52 -17.63
N LEU A 477 11.43 13.06 -16.40
CA LEU A 477 12.70 13.25 -15.68
C LEU A 477 13.78 12.25 -16.12
N ILE A 478 13.38 11.16 -16.78
CA ILE A 478 14.26 10.01 -17.05
C ILE A 478 15.48 10.35 -17.91
N PRO A 479 15.40 11.20 -18.95
CA PRO A 479 16.59 11.57 -19.73
C PRO A 479 17.69 12.22 -18.87
N ALA A 480 17.35 13.24 -18.08
CA ALA A 480 18.30 13.92 -17.19
C ALA A 480 18.85 13.00 -16.09
N ILE A 481 18.03 12.09 -15.57
CA ILE A 481 18.49 11.09 -14.59
C ILE A 481 19.43 10.05 -15.24
N ARG A 482 19.14 9.64 -16.48
CA ARG A 482 20.00 8.73 -17.26
C ARG A 482 21.34 9.35 -17.58
N GLU A 483 21.35 10.59 -18.05
CA GLU A 483 22.56 11.38 -18.31
C GLU A 483 23.52 11.33 -17.10
N VAL A 484 23.03 11.68 -15.91
CA VAL A 484 23.81 11.70 -14.67
C VAL A 484 24.32 10.31 -14.24
N PHE A 485 23.44 9.30 -14.24
CA PHE A 485 23.83 7.95 -13.82
C PHE A 485 24.73 7.25 -14.85
N GLU A 486 24.32 7.18 -16.13
CA GLU A 486 25.08 6.51 -17.19
C GLU A 486 26.45 7.18 -17.40
N GLY A 487 26.54 8.51 -17.25
CA GLY A 487 27.80 9.27 -17.29
C GLY A 487 28.75 8.95 -16.13
N HIS A 488 28.29 8.98 -14.87
CA HIS A 488 29.15 8.68 -13.71
C HIS A 488 29.69 7.24 -13.72
N LEU A 489 28.90 6.30 -14.24
CA LEU A 489 29.13 4.87 -14.04
C LEU A 489 29.97 4.22 -15.14
N GLY A 490 30.32 4.96 -16.20
CA GLY A 490 31.31 4.53 -17.21
C GLY A 490 30.99 3.19 -17.85
N GLY A 491 29.70 2.89 -18.05
CA GLY A 491 29.22 1.64 -18.64
C GLY A 491 29.22 0.41 -17.72
N LYS A 492 29.71 0.50 -16.46
CA LYS A 492 29.54 -0.54 -15.42
C LYS A 492 28.04 -0.79 -15.16
N PRO A 493 27.61 -1.95 -14.63
CA PRO A 493 26.20 -2.16 -14.37
C PRO A 493 25.71 -1.53 -13.05
N ASN A 494 26.56 -1.48 -12.04
CA ASN A 494 26.22 -1.03 -10.68
C ASN A 494 27.51 -0.73 -9.91
N GLN A 495 27.37 -0.28 -8.68
CA GLN A 495 28.46 0.10 -7.77
C GLN A 495 28.66 -0.90 -6.62
N ILE A 496 27.90 -2.01 -6.59
CA ILE A 496 28.02 -3.11 -5.62
C ILE A 496 29.47 -3.62 -5.44
N ASN A 497 30.28 -3.54 -6.50
CA ASN A 497 31.68 -3.96 -6.53
C ASN A 497 32.68 -2.78 -6.54
N ALA A 498 32.22 -1.55 -6.31
CA ALA A 498 33.11 -0.41 -6.12
C ALA A 498 33.89 -0.56 -4.80
N ALA A 499 35.01 0.16 -4.68
CA ALA A 499 35.61 0.38 -3.38
C ALA A 499 34.59 1.05 -2.44
N ALA A 500 34.72 0.83 -1.13
CA ALA A 500 33.82 1.43 -0.15
C ALA A 500 33.75 2.97 -0.34
N PRO A 501 32.57 3.60 -0.15
CA PRO A 501 32.40 5.02 -0.39
C PRO A 501 33.41 5.86 0.42
N PRO A 502 33.83 7.04 -0.08
CA PRO A 502 34.95 7.81 0.48
C PRO A 502 34.68 8.43 1.87
N VAL A 503 33.45 8.34 2.38
CA VAL A 503 33.15 8.62 3.79
C VAL A 503 33.27 7.32 4.55
N ASP A 504 33.98 7.32 5.68
CA ASP A 504 34.05 6.15 6.53
C ASP A 504 32.69 5.82 7.18
N ALA A 505 31.88 5.07 6.43
CA ALA A 505 30.61 4.55 6.90
C ALA A 505 30.80 3.41 7.93
N ALA A 506 32.03 3.06 8.32
CA ALA A 506 32.32 2.31 9.56
C ALA A 506 32.24 3.19 10.81
N ALA A 507 32.56 4.48 10.71
CA ALA A 507 32.47 5.43 11.81
C ALA A 507 31.03 5.92 12.09
N ILE A 508 30.06 5.69 11.20
CA ILE A 508 28.65 6.13 11.41
C ILE A 508 28.06 5.46 12.66
N THR A 509 27.85 6.28 13.68
CA THR A 509 27.28 5.92 14.98
C THR A 509 25.75 5.87 14.93
N GLU A 510 25.13 5.76 16.11
CA GLU A 510 23.68 5.83 16.27
C GLU A 510 23.20 7.28 16.42
N GLU A 511 23.95 8.15 17.12
CA GLU A 511 23.62 9.57 17.24
C GLU A 511 23.64 10.25 15.86
N ASP A 512 24.56 9.84 14.98
CA ASP A 512 24.59 10.31 13.58
C ASP A 512 23.28 10.08 12.83
N LEU A 513 22.49 9.06 13.19
CA LEU A 513 21.22 8.71 12.55
C LEU A 513 20.00 9.43 13.16
N ILE A 514 20.16 10.02 14.36
CA ILE A 514 19.09 10.69 15.11
C ILE A 514 19.37 12.18 15.39
N GLN A 515 20.52 12.71 14.93
CA GLN A 515 20.87 14.11 15.12
C GLN A 515 19.75 15.04 14.61
N PRO A 516 19.30 16.02 15.41
CA PRO A 516 18.19 16.90 15.01
C PRO A 516 18.56 17.71 13.75
N PRO A 517 17.73 17.69 12.69
CA PRO A 517 17.98 18.50 11.50
C PRO A 517 17.83 19.99 11.79
N ARG A 518 18.62 20.80 11.10
CA ARG A 518 18.68 22.26 11.30
C ARG A 518 17.85 22.99 10.24
N GLY A 519 17.16 24.06 10.66
CA GLY A 519 16.42 24.95 9.77
C GLY A 519 15.43 25.82 10.54
N ALA A 520 14.77 26.74 9.84
CA ALA A 520 13.64 27.50 10.39
C ALA A 520 12.38 26.63 10.50
N ARG A 521 11.48 27.00 11.41
CA ARG A 521 10.07 26.60 11.40
C ARG A 521 9.29 27.86 11.05
N THR A 522 8.45 27.84 10.03
CA THR A 522 7.77 29.07 9.56
C THR A 522 6.25 28.91 9.50
N VAL A 523 5.55 30.05 9.54
CA VAL A 523 4.10 30.07 9.29
C VAL A 523 3.76 29.68 7.85
N GLU A 524 4.62 29.97 6.85
CA GLU A 524 4.40 29.43 5.50
C GLU A 524 4.63 27.90 5.44
N GLY A 525 5.54 27.34 6.24
CA GLY A 525 5.66 25.89 6.42
C GLY A 525 4.35 25.27 6.92
N LEU A 526 3.71 25.89 7.92
CA LEU A 526 2.41 25.49 8.46
C LEU A 526 1.29 25.60 7.40
N ARG A 527 1.28 26.68 6.60
CA ARG A 527 0.35 26.90 5.48
C ARG A 527 0.54 25.86 4.38
N LEU A 528 1.76 25.67 3.89
CA LEU A 528 2.10 24.72 2.84
C LEU A 528 1.72 23.29 3.24
N ASN A 529 2.02 22.87 4.48
CA ASN A 529 1.61 21.57 5.00
C ASN A 529 0.08 21.42 5.02
N THR A 530 -0.64 22.44 5.46
CA THR A 530 -2.11 22.44 5.47
C THR A 530 -2.70 22.38 4.06
N ARG A 531 -2.22 23.25 3.16
CA ARG A 531 -2.66 23.38 1.76
C ARG A 531 -2.39 22.11 0.95
N VAL A 532 -1.22 21.48 1.11
CA VAL A 532 -0.88 20.22 0.43
C VAL A 532 -1.61 19.03 1.06
N GLY A 533 -1.59 18.90 2.38
CA GLY A 533 -2.19 17.76 3.09
C GLY A 533 -3.70 17.65 2.87
N VAL A 534 -4.42 18.78 2.88
CA VAL A 534 -5.88 18.78 2.61
C VAL A 534 -6.20 18.49 1.15
N GLN A 535 -5.47 19.06 0.19
CA GLN A 535 -5.71 18.78 -1.23
C GLN A 535 -5.39 17.32 -1.59
N TYR A 536 -4.30 16.78 -1.04
CA TYR A 536 -3.98 15.36 -1.20
C TYR A 536 -5.10 14.47 -0.64
N LEU A 537 -5.51 14.70 0.61
CA LEU A 537 -6.55 13.90 1.26
C LEU A 537 -7.89 14.01 0.52
N ALA A 538 -8.24 15.19 0.01
CA ALA A 538 -9.44 15.40 -0.81
C ALA A 538 -9.43 14.54 -2.09
N ALA A 539 -8.30 14.48 -2.79
CA ALA A 539 -8.12 13.63 -3.96
C ALA A 539 -8.08 12.12 -3.62
N TRP A 540 -7.45 11.74 -2.50
CA TRP A 540 -7.42 10.37 -2.00
C TRP A 540 -8.82 9.85 -1.63
N LEU A 541 -9.60 10.67 -0.93
CA LEU A 541 -11.02 10.44 -0.64
C LEU A 541 -11.90 10.43 -1.91
N GLY A 542 -11.41 11.00 -3.01
CA GLY A 542 -11.99 10.90 -4.36
C GLY A 542 -11.48 9.72 -5.19
N GLY A 543 -10.66 8.84 -4.63
CA GLY A 543 -10.14 7.64 -5.30
C GLY A 543 -8.80 7.81 -6.04
N SER A 544 -8.07 8.92 -5.86
CA SER A 544 -6.74 9.14 -6.45
C SER A 544 -5.68 9.35 -5.36
N GLY A 545 -4.85 8.34 -5.12
CA GLY A 545 -3.75 8.43 -4.14
C GLY A 545 -2.48 9.11 -4.68
N SER A 546 -2.51 9.63 -5.89
CA SER A 546 -1.44 10.44 -6.45
C SER A 546 -2.01 11.66 -7.12
N VAL A 547 -1.36 12.78 -6.82
CA VAL A 547 -1.96 14.10 -6.94
C VAL A 547 -0.89 15.09 -7.40
N PRO A 548 -1.01 15.67 -8.61
CA PRO A 548 -0.14 16.76 -9.03
C PRO A 548 -0.49 18.02 -8.23
N LEU A 549 0.40 18.44 -7.34
CA LEU A 549 0.26 19.64 -6.51
C LEU A 549 1.54 20.47 -6.65
N TYR A 550 1.41 21.74 -7.05
CA TYR A 550 2.52 22.70 -7.16
C TYR A 550 3.75 22.14 -7.91
N ASN A 551 3.50 21.51 -9.07
CA ASN A 551 4.50 20.86 -9.94
C ASN A 551 5.26 19.67 -9.32
N LEU A 552 4.75 19.11 -8.22
CA LEU A 552 5.21 17.85 -7.61
C LEU A 552 4.13 16.78 -7.75
N MET A 553 4.54 15.53 -7.95
CA MET A 553 3.66 14.37 -7.92
C MET A 553 3.64 13.79 -6.51
N GLU A 554 2.63 14.18 -5.72
CA GLU A 554 2.54 13.88 -4.30
C GLU A 554 1.80 12.56 -4.03
N ASP A 555 2.19 11.88 -2.95
CA ASP A 555 1.64 10.63 -2.45
C ASP A 555 1.28 10.73 -0.95
N ALA A 556 0.82 9.62 -0.34
CA ALA A 556 0.36 9.66 1.05
C ALA A 556 1.48 10.07 2.03
N ALA A 557 2.74 9.67 1.80
CA ALA A 557 3.88 10.08 2.61
C ALA A 557 4.02 11.61 2.71
N THR A 558 3.72 12.37 1.65
CA THR A 558 3.70 13.85 1.71
C THR A 558 2.61 14.37 2.65
N ALA A 559 1.40 13.80 2.60
CA ALA A 559 0.30 14.20 3.49
C ALA A 559 0.57 13.78 4.95
N GLU A 560 1.20 12.62 5.16
CA GLU A 560 1.66 12.13 6.46
C GLU A 560 2.65 13.11 7.11
N ILE A 561 3.78 13.43 6.45
CA ILE A 561 4.73 14.41 7.02
C ILE A 561 4.08 15.78 7.23
N SER A 562 3.17 16.20 6.34
CA SER A 562 2.46 17.47 6.48
C SER A 562 1.59 17.52 7.74
N ARG A 563 0.77 16.49 8.01
CA ARG A 563 -0.05 16.44 9.26
C ARG A 563 0.82 16.27 10.50
N VAL A 564 1.87 15.46 10.42
CA VAL A 564 2.68 15.05 11.57
C VAL A 564 3.64 16.16 12.01
N GLN A 565 4.16 16.95 11.07
CA GLN A 565 4.91 18.17 11.37
C GLN A 565 4.01 19.22 12.05
N ASN A 566 2.81 19.46 11.51
CA ASN A 566 1.85 20.38 12.11
C ASN A 566 1.46 19.92 13.53
N TRP A 567 1.16 18.64 13.72
CA TRP A 567 0.91 18.03 15.03
C TRP A 567 2.09 18.24 15.98
N GLN A 568 3.33 18.00 15.54
CA GLN A 568 4.52 18.13 16.39
C GLN A 568 4.71 19.56 16.89
N TRP A 569 4.56 20.55 16.01
CA TRP A 569 4.68 21.96 16.38
C TRP A 569 3.57 22.40 17.33
N LEU A 570 2.33 21.96 17.10
CA LEU A 570 1.19 22.27 17.97
C LEU A 570 1.33 21.60 19.35
N ARG A 571 1.70 20.32 19.38
CA ARG A 571 1.85 19.52 20.61
C ARG A 571 2.87 20.12 21.57
N HIS A 572 4.00 20.58 21.03
CA HIS A 572 5.10 21.16 21.81
C HIS A 572 5.06 22.70 21.86
N GLY A 573 4.02 23.32 21.28
CA GLY A 573 3.83 24.77 21.25
C GLY A 573 5.02 25.53 20.67
N ALA A 574 5.57 25.02 19.57
CA ALA A 574 6.81 25.48 18.97
C ALA A 574 6.73 26.92 18.44
N THR A 575 7.84 27.65 18.53
CA THR A 575 8.00 28.97 17.89
C THR A 575 8.19 28.81 16.39
N LEU A 576 7.34 29.50 15.63
CA LEU A 576 7.35 29.65 14.18
C LEU A 576 7.73 31.09 13.82
N ASP A 577 8.49 31.27 12.74
CA ASP A 577 8.77 32.56 12.14
C ASP A 577 7.64 32.98 11.18
N ALA A 578 7.15 34.21 11.36
CA ALA A 578 6.12 34.86 10.55
C ALA A 578 6.66 36.12 9.87
N GLY A 579 7.82 36.01 9.20
CA GLY A 579 8.45 37.13 8.49
C GLY A 579 9.26 38.04 9.40
N GLY A 580 10.06 37.45 10.29
CA GLY A 580 10.82 38.13 11.35
C GLY A 580 10.09 38.18 12.69
N VAL A 581 8.79 37.86 12.73
CA VAL A 581 7.97 37.87 13.96
C VAL A 581 7.82 36.45 14.51
N ALA A 582 8.24 36.23 15.76
CA ALA A 582 8.08 34.97 16.45
C ALA A 582 6.61 34.74 16.88
N VAL A 583 5.97 33.69 16.35
CA VAL A 583 4.59 33.30 16.65
C VAL A 583 4.57 31.88 17.21
N ARG A 584 3.80 31.65 18.29
CA ARG A 584 3.63 30.31 18.85
C ARG A 584 2.65 29.48 18.02
N ALA A 585 2.98 28.23 17.72
CA ALA A 585 2.05 27.28 17.14
C ALA A 585 0.94 26.93 18.16
N THR A 586 -0.31 27.28 17.84
CA THR A 586 -1.49 26.95 18.66
C THR A 586 -2.66 26.43 17.78
N PRO A 587 -3.65 25.71 18.35
CA PRO A 587 -4.82 25.25 17.60
C PRO A 587 -5.59 26.38 16.90
N GLU A 588 -5.61 27.59 17.49
CA GLU A 588 -6.25 28.78 16.95
C GLU A 588 -5.47 29.38 15.76
N LEU A 589 -4.14 29.28 15.78
CA LEU A 589 -3.33 29.58 14.60
C LEU A 589 -3.60 28.57 13.47
N LEU A 590 -3.65 27.27 13.77
CA LEU A 590 -4.01 26.26 12.76
C LEU A 590 -5.41 26.51 12.21
N ALA A 591 -6.40 26.83 13.03
CA ALA A 591 -7.77 27.06 12.60
C ALA A 591 -7.87 28.20 11.57
N ARG A 592 -7.21 29.34 11.85
CA ARG A 592 -7.11 30.47 10.90
C ARG A 592 -6.39 30.08 9.61
N VAL A 593 -5.24 29.40 9.72
CA VAL A 593 -4.51 28.89 8.55
C VAL A 593 -5.39 27.95 7.71
N VAL A 594 -6.15 27.04 8.33
CA VAL A 594 -7.05 26.14 7.60
C VAL A 594 -8.15 26.93 6.86
N GLU A 595 -8.75 27.94 7.49
CA GLU A 595 -9.77 28.78 6.83
C GLU A 595 -9.20 29.53 5.63
N GLU A 596 -8.08 30.22 5.82
CA GLU A 596 -7.41 31.02 4.77
C GLU A 596 -6.90 30.15 3.62
N GLU A 597 -6.24 29.02 3.91
CA GLU A 597 -5.77 28.09 2.87
C GLU A 597 -6.93 27.39 2.17
N MET A 598 -8.08 27.15 2.82
CA MET A 598 -9.27 26.62 2.14
C MET A 598 -9.95 27.66 1.26
N ALA A 599 -9.97 28.94 1.66
CA ALA A 599 -10.41 30.03 0.78
C ALA A 599 -9.51 30.15 -0.46
N ARG A 600 -8.19 30.07 -0.27
CA ARG A 600 -7.19 30.03 -1.35
C ARG A 600 -7.40 28.83 -2.28
N VAL A 601 -7.48 27.60 -1.76
CA VAL A 601 -7.72 26.40 -2.57
C VAL A 601 -9.05 26.50 -3.33
N ARG A 602 -10.11 27.06 -2.73
CA ARG A 602 -11.39 27.29 -3.42
C ARG A 602 -11.27 28.26 -4.60
N ALA A 603 -10.39 29.26 -4.51
CA ALA A 603 -10.06 30.15 -5.63
C ALA A 603 -9.21 29.43 -6.69
N GLU A 604 -8.16 28.72 -6.28
CA GLU A 604 -7.24 27.98 -7.18
C GLU A 604 -7.96 26.89 -8.00
N VAL A 605 -8.87 26.11 -7.39
CA VAL A 605 -9.55 24.98 -8.08
C VAL A 605 -10.92 25.34 -8.67
N GLY A 606 -11.47 26.51 -8.31
CA GLY A 606 -12.82 26.94 -8.64
C GLY A 606 -13.91 26.38 -7.72
N ALA A 607 -14.92 27.20 -7.42
CA ALA A 607 -15.96 26.89 -6.42
C ALA A 607 -16.77 25.60 -6.71
N GLU A 608 -16.98 25.26 -7.98
CA GLU A 608 -17.69 24.05 -8.41
C GLU A 608 -16.90 22.79 -8.01
N ARG A 609 -15.64 22.71 -8.45
CA ARG A 609 -14.72 21.62 -8.15
C ARG A 609 -14.42 21.52 -6.66
N PHE A 610 -14.32 22.65 -5.95
CA PHE A 610 -14.17 22.66 -4.50
C PHE A 610 -15.35 22.00 -3.78
N ARG A 611 -16.58 22.32 -4.21
CA ARG A 611 -17.81 21.74 -3.62
C ARG A 611 -17.96 20.25 -3.91
N ARG A 612 -17.60 19.79 -5.12
CA ARG A 612 -17.66 18.35 -5.49
C ARG A 612 -16.50 17.52 -4.94
N GLY A 613 -15.30 18.10 -4.81
CA GLY A 613 -14.05 17.38 -4.55
C GLY A 613 -13.74 17.04 -3.09
N ARG A 614 -14.74 16.94 -2.19
CA ARG A 614 -14.59 16.60 -0.75
C ARG A 614 -13.61 17.48 0.08
N TYR A 615 -13.11 18.61 -0.44
CA TYR A 615 -12.11 19.45 0.26
C TYR A 615 -12.54 19.89 1.67
N ALA A 616 -13.82 20.26 1.87
CA ALA A 616 -14.33 20.65 3.18
C ALA A 616 -14.41 19.49 4.20
N GLU A 617 -14.45 18.24 3.73
CA GLU A 617 -14.40 17.04 4.57
C GLU A 617 -12.94 16.69 4.88
N ALA A 618 -12.07 16.71 3.86
CA ALA A 618 -10.63 16.54 4.01
C ALA A 618 -10.02 17.56 4.99
N GLY A 619 -10.42 18.83 4.91
CA GLY A 619 -10.01 19.88 5.86
C GLY A 619 -10.34 19.49 7.31
N LYS A 620 -11.57 19.06 7.57
CA LYS A 620 -12.01 18.64 8.92
C LYS A 620 -11.22 17.45 9.45
N ILE A 621 -10.95 16.44 8.61
CA ILE A 621 -10.16 15.26 9.00
C ILE A 621 -8.71 15.65 9.29
N PHE A 622 -8.09 16.41 8.39
CA PHE A 622 -6.70 16.88 8.53
C PHE A 622 -6.51 17.73 9.79
N SER A 623 -7.36 18.73 10.01
CA SER A 623 -7.32 19.57 11.21
C SER A 623 -7.50 18.75 12.48
N ARG A 624 -8.47 17.83 12.51
CA ARG A 624 -8.72 16.93 13.66
C ARG A 624 -7.48 16.12 14.02
N GLN A 625 -6.78 15.56 13.02
CA GLN A 625 -5.55 14.80 13.28
C GLN A 625 -4.38 15.69 13.72
N CYS A 626 -4.27 16.91 13.20
CA CYS A 626 -3.23 17.87 13.62
C CYS A 626 -3.39 18.31 15.09
N VAL A 627 -4.61 18.34 15.63
CA VAL A 627 -4.89 18.74 17.04
C VAL A 627 -5.17 17.55 17.97
N ALA A 628 -4.99 16.32 17.50
CA ALA A 628 -5.28 15.12 18.30
C ALA A 628 -4.37 15.04 19.55
N PRO A 629 -4.89 14.70 20.75
CA PRO A 629 -4.08 14.57 21.96
C PRO A 629 -2.97 13.52 21.86
N GLU A 630 -3.19 12.48 21.05
CA GLU A 630 -2.24 11.43 20.70
C GLU A 630 -2.04 11.43 19.18
N LEU A 631 -0.81 11.18 18.72
CA LEU A 631 -0.52 11.09 17.30
C LEU A 631 -0.92 9.73 16.75
N ASP A 632 -2.00 9.69 15.95
CA ASP A 632 -2.42 8.50 15.22
C ASP A 632 -1.34 8.00 14.25
N ASP A 633 -1.21 6.68 14.15
CA ASP A 633 -0.15 6.01 13.40
C ASP A 633 -0.09 6.41 11.91
N PHE A 634 -1.23 6.44 11.23
CA PHE A 634 -1.32 6.78 9.80
C PHE A 634 -2.64 7.50 9.50
N LEU A 635 -2.57 8.54 8.66
CA LEU A 635 -3.70 9.29 8.10
C LEU A 635 -4.71 8.35 7.42
N THR A 636 -4.17 7.38 6.69
CA THR A 636 -4.91 6.44 5.84
C THR A 636 -5.86 5.55 6.65
N LEU A 637 -5.57 5.22 7.91
CA LEU A 637 -6.40 4.32 8.73
C LEU A 637 -7.77 4.94 9.06
N ASP A 638 -7.77 6.19 9.52
CA ASP A 638 -8.98 6.97 9.82
C ASP A 638 -9.74 7.33 8.52
N ALA A 639 -9.01 7.65 7.44
CA ALA A 639 -9.61 7.96 6.14
C ALA A 639 -10.19 6.73 5.41
N TYR A 640 -9.66 5.53 5.61
CA TYR A 640 -10.04 4.32 4.85
C TYR A 640 -11.51 3.95 5.03
N GLY A 641 -12.06 4.10 6.23
CA GLY A 641 -13.48 3.86 6.50
C GLY A 641 -14.44 4.75 5.71
N LEU A 642 -13.94 5.83 5.08
CA LEU A 642 -14.71 6.76 4.23
C LEU A 642 -14.63 6.45 2.73
N ILE A 643 -13.90 5.40 2.34
CA ILE A 643 -13.77 4.90 0.95
C ILE A 643 -14.03 3.39 0.81
N VAL A 644 -14.28 2.67 1.90
CA VAL A 644 -14.75 1.27 1.89
C VAL A 644 -16.24 1.24 1.54
N VAL A 645 -16.59 0.43 0.53
CA VAL A 645 -17.98 0.27 0.07
C VAL A 645 -18.31 -1.22 0.00
N HIS A 646 -19.09 -1.70 0.97
CA HIS A 646 -19.65 -3.05 0.91
C HIS A 646 -20.87 -3.07 -0.01
N HIS A 647 -20.75 -3.71 -1.17
CA HIS A 647 -21.93 -4.04 -1.97
C HIS A 647 -22.82 -5.02 -1.19
N PRO A 648 -24.15 -4.79 -1.11
CA PRO A 648 -25.05 -5.72 -0.45
C PRO A 648 -25.01 -7.07 -1.17
N ARG A 649 -24.91 -8.17 -0.40
CA ARG A 649 -25.09 -9.51 -0.94
C ARG A 649 -26.48 -9.57 -1.60
N ALA A 650 -26.53 -10.05 -2.84
CA ALA A 650 -27.80 -10.48 -3.41
C ALA A 650 -28.44 -11.50 -2.44
N PRO A 651 -29.75 -11.39 -2.12
CA PRO A 651 -30.38 -12.32 -1.20
C PRO A 651 -30.22 -13.74 -1.73
N ALA A 652 -29.88 -14.69 -0.85
CA ALA A 652 -29.53 -16.08 -1.19
C ALA A 652 -30.72 -16.93 -1.69
N SER A 653 -31.78 -16.29 -2.16
CA SER A 653 -32.89 -16.91 -2.88
C SER A 653 -32.65 -16.78 -4.39
N LYS A 654 -32.54 -17.92 -5.10
CA LYS A 654 -32.27 -18.09 -6.55
C LYS A 654 -30.79 -18.18 -6.95
N LEU A 655 -30.07 -19.11 -6.33
CA LEU A 655 -29.03 -19.92 -6.97
C LEU A 655 -29.37 -21.39 -6.78
#